data_AF-A0A955YZL9-F1
#
_entry.id   AF-A0A955YZL9-F1
#
_cell.length_a   1.000
_cell.length_b   1.000
_cell.length_c   1.000
_cell.angle_alpha   90.00
_cell.angle_beta   90.00
_cell.angle_gamma   90.00
#
_symmetry.space_group_name_H-M   'P 1'
#
loop_
_entity.id
_entity.type
_entity.pdbx_description
1 polymer ?
#
loop_
_entity_poly.entity_id
_entity_poly.type
_entity_poly.pdbx_seq_one_letter_code
_entity_poly.pdbx_strand_id
1 'polypeptide(L)'
;MPFLSPPTSTHTPDAGRDAEPPSVDELAGEIAFASPEMQTQRLTELLGADALVVSIPDVKREWRGTLAERIEAAIDVALDARDAPGPGLDERWGLPTGTSRRLADQLFRARAAGCSGIALLCGSLSEIARPALTPADSETVRFLARATLDRPLVVLLDDADMMAPAYADPMPLRLLLGVDRGSDTVPTPVVMAARPAKLVSEDVHVHVHDHMHVHVHEAADVHDAPDHFVDVESDDALCDAETPDDDATDDVSDAAEARGATDDASDAADASDAADASDAAEASDAAEASDAADVRDDFVEEPEEPPATSRRPTKVDIASAMRAQLVLDPETDDDALAPQPEPIPVEHAPPAPAAEDPGLAVADLIAAAATPPQPAPRVVHVEPHAPVPSELPSAAEPPRPLEWRAWVADLAAARGPQPLAAFERLFVHAYMPLARAIEQGFDEPRALRAHEEFKRGFERAYVDACPTFGLTARRPRLVMDVHEVALKTARLHGARSGHIVIVDSLRFDLGCMVRARLEQKLAGHASLTDEHILWAALPTTTTRQLETIARGLESLRAPLESLDESVESLRGRAAEHVRRMRVGPRELHKLDYVASELAVARDRGPSPRSKGALSHDVTHADFDQVAERTAEILAAHLRPLPPRTLVVIAGDHGFTIDRGGHVGYGGATPEEVLAPAFSFLVGELH
;
A
#
# COMPACT_ATOMS: atom_id res chain seq x y z
N MET A 1 78.01 28.09 -16.36
CA MET A 1 77.36 27.89 -15.06
C MET A 1 75.91 27.48 -15.35
N PRO A 2 75.52 26.23 -15.09
CA PRO A 2 74.28 25.66 -15.60
C PRO A 2 73.07 25.98 -14.71
N PHE A 3 71.92 26.10 -15.35
CA PHE A 3 70.58 26.20 -14.74
C PHE A 3 70.18 24.85 -14.12
N LEU A 4 69.75 24.87 -12.86
CA LEU A 4 69.14 23.74 -12.16
C LEU A 4 67.62 23.78 -12.34
N SER A 5 67.07 22.69 -12.89
CA SER A 5 65.64 22.41 -12.97
C SER A 5 65.03 22.10 -11.59
N PRO A 6 63.74 22.39 -11.36
CA PRO A 6 63.03 21.96 -10.16
C PRO A 6 62.53 20.50 -10.26
N PRO A 7 62.29 19.82 -9.12
CA PRO A 7 62.01 18.39 -9.08
C PRO A 7 60.56 18.01 -9.38
N THR A 8 60.46 16.73 -9.74
CA THR A 8 59.33 15.91 -10.17
C THR A 8 58.11 15.88 -9.25
N SER A 9 56.95 15.84 -9.90
CA SER A 9 55.61 15.63 -9.38
C SER A 9 55.49 14.38 -8.49
N THR A 10 54.91 14.57 -7.30
CA THR A 10 54.42 13.52 -6.42
C THR A 10 53.12 12.95 -6.97
N HIS A 11 53.13 11.64 -7.23
CA HIS A 11 51.99 10.84 -7.64
C HIS A 11 50.99 10.75 -6.47
N THR A 12 49.86 11.44 -6.58
CA THR A 12 48.71 11.27 -5.69
C THR A 12 48.04 9.93 -6.02
N PRO A 13 47.79 9.04 -5.05
CA PRO A 13 47.01 7.83 -5.29
C PRO A 13 45.55 8.22 -5.56
N ASP A 14 45.05 7.76 -6.71
CA ASP A 14 43.69 7.89 -7.19
C ASP A 14 42.70 7.34 -6.15
N ALA A 15 42.00 8.24 -5.47
CA ALA A 15 41.04 7.90 -4.44
C ALA A 15 39.73 7.45 -5.10
N GLY A 16 39.41 6.16 -4.93
CA GLY A 16 38.04 5.68 -4.90
C GLY A 16 37.25 5.82 -6.19
N ARG A 17 37.65 5.09 -7.25
CA ARG A 17 36.63 4.57 -8.17
C ARG A 17 35.79 3.58 -7.37
N ASP A 18 34.51 3.90 -7.20
CA ASP A 18 33.48 2.97 -6.74
C ASP A 18 33.61 1.67 -7.53
N ALA A 19 34.19 0.66 -6.89
CA ALA A 19 34.28 -0.67 -7.47
C ALA A 19 32.84 -1.16 -7.61
N GLU A 20 32.36 -1.22 -8.85
CA GLU A 20 31.09 -1.83 -9.21
C GLU A 20 31.02 -3.19 -8.50
N PRO A 21 29.99 -3.45 -7.67
CA PRO A 21 29.92 -4.66 -6.89
C PRO A 21 30.00 -5.87 -7.84
N PRO A 22 30.73 -6.93 -7.46
CA PRO A 22 30.85 -8.11 -8.31
C PRO A 22 29.45 -8.60 -8.68
N SER A 23 29.18 -8.73 -9.98
CA SER A 23 27.92 -9.30 -10.47
C SER A 23 27.84 -10.73 -9.96
N VAL A 24 26.93 -10.99 -9.03
CA VAL A 24 26.63 -12.34 -8.55
C VAL A 24 26.00 -13.09 -9.72
N ASP A 25 26.58 -14.24 -10.10
CA ASP A 25 26.00 -15.09 -11.15
C ASP A 25 24.59 -15.51 -10.70
N GLU A 26 23.56 -15.15 -11.48
CA GLU A 26 22.18 -15.48 -11.13
C GLU A 26 21.96 -17.00 -11.15
N LEU A 27 21.23 -17.50 -10.15
CA LEU A 27 20.91 -18.92 -10.04
C LEU A 27 20.04 -19.35 -11.23
N ALA A 28 20.46 -20.39 -11.97
CA ALA A 28 19.65 -20.94 -13.03
C ALA A 28 18.43 -21.68 -12.45
N GLY A 29 17.25 -21.38 -12.97
CA GLY A 29 16.03 -22.05 -12.51
C GLY A 29 15.98 -23.52 -12.91
N GLU A 30 15.57 -24.38 -11.99
CA GLU A 30 15.56 -25.84 -12.17
C GLU A 30 14.48 -26.50 -11.32
N ILE A 31 13.86 -27.58 -11.84
CA ILE A 31 13.05 -28.49 -11.03
C ILE A 31 13.55 -29.92 -11.24
N ALA A 32 13.79 -30.64 -10.15
CA ALA A 32 14.30 -32.01 -10.20
C ALA A 32 13.73 -32.87 -9.07
N PHE A 33 13.53 -34.15 -9.35
CA PHE A 33 13.32 -35.18 -8.35
C PHE A 33 14.68 -35.70 -7.87
N ALA A 34 14.89 -35.74 -6.56
CA ALA A 34 16.17 -36.07 -5.97
C ALA A 34 16.00 -36.91 -4.70
N SER A 35 16.78 -37.97 -4.58
CA SER A 35 16.89 -38.74 -3.34
C SER A 35 17.43 -37.84 -2.21
N PRO A 36 17.19 -38.18 -0.93
CA PRO A 36 17.69 -37.40 0.20
C PRO A 36 19.22 -37.16 0.17
N GLU A 37 19.99 -38.14 -0.30
CA GLU A 37 21.44 -38.00 -0.48
C GLU A 37 21.78 -37.01 -1.59
N MET A 38 21.07 -37.07 -2.73
CA MET A 38 21.27 -36.14 -3.83
C MET A 38 20.82 -34.72 -3.47
N GLN A 39 19.73 -34.57 -2.69
CA GLN A 39 19.32 -33.27 -2.13
C GLN A 39 20.42 -32.69 -1.23
N THR A 40 21.05 -33.50 -0.38
CA THR A 40 22.17 -33.07 0.48
C THR A 40 23.39 -32.65 -0.33
N GLN A 41 23.69 -33.36 -1.42
CA GLN A 41 24.76 -32.95 -2.33
C GLN A 41 24.41 -31.61 -3.01
N ARG A 42 23.22 -31.51 -3.61
CA ARG A 42 22.75 -30.29 -4.29
C ARG A 42 22.68 -29.10 -3.36
N LEU A 43 22.29 -29.32 -2.10
CA LEU A 43 22.33 -28.31 -1.05
C LEU A 43 23.72 -27.67 -0.93
N THR A 44 24.77 -28.49 -0.95
CA THR A 44 26.16 -28.00 -0.84
C THR A 44 26.55 -27.17 -2.06
N GLU A 45 26.14 -27.60 -3.27
CA GLU A 45 26.37 -26.87 -4.51
C GLU A 45 25.63 -25.51 -4.52
N LEU A 46 24.36 -25.51 -4.12
CA LEU A 46 23.50 -24.33 -4.10
C LEU A 46 23.94 -23.31 -3.03
N LEU A 47 24.42 -23.77 -1.87
CA LEU A 47 25.06 -22.91 -0.88
C LEU A 47 26.35 -22.29 -1.42
N GLY A 48 27.14 -23.04 -2.20
CA GLY A 48 28.34 -22.51 -2.86
C GLY A 48 28.05 -21.50 -3.97
N ALA A 49 26.82 -21.50 -4.50
CA ALA A 49 26.31 -20.51 -5.45
C ALA A 49 25.56 -19.36 -4.77
N ASP A 50 25.66 -19.21 -3.44
CA ASP A 50 24.99 -18.17 -2.65
C ASP A 50 23.44 -18.17 -2.77
N ALA A 51 22.80 -19.32 -2.99
CA ALA A 51 21.35 -19.41 -3.01
C ALA A 51 20.75 -19.33 -1.58
N LEU A 52 19.54 -18.76 -1.46
CA LEU A 52 18.73 -18.88 -0.25
C LEU A 52 18.10 -20.27 -0.20
N VAL A 53 18.67 -21.15 0.61
CA VAL A 53 18.16 -22.51 0.79
C VAL A 53 17.05 -22.54 1.82
N VAL A 54 15.88 -23.05 1.42
CA VAL A 54 14.70 -23.26 2.25
C VAL A 54 14.41 -24.76 2.31
N SER A 55 14.58 -25.34 3.50
CA SER A 55 14.25 -26.75 3.72
C SER A 55 12.83 -26.88 4.26
N ILE A 56 11.99 -27.58 3.52
CA ILE A 56 10.62 -27.90 3.89
C ILE A 56 10.63 -29.35 4.38
N PRO A 57 10.33 -29.62 5.67
CA PRO A 57 10.34 -30.98 6.20
C PRO A 57 9.25 -31.84 5.54
N ASP A 58 9.28 -33.15 5.80
CA ASP A 58 8.25 -34.08 5.32
C ASP A 58 6.85 -33.54 5.57
N VAL A 59 6.09 -33.46 4.49
CA VAL A 59 4.81 -32.76 4.48
C VAL A 59 3.78 -33.62 5.19
N LYS A 60 3.31 -33.15 6.34
CA LYS A 60 2.31 -33.86 7.14
C LYS A 60 0.94 -33.81 6.47
N ARG A 61 0.12 -34.82 6.74
CA ARG A 61 -1.27 -34.91 6.26
C ARG A 61 -2.13 -33.68 6.56
N GLU A 62 -1.83 -32.98 7.67
CA GLU A 62 -2.54 -31.76 8.09
C GLU A 62 -2.27 -30.55 7.18
N TRP A 63 -1.26 -30.61 6.29
CA TRP A 63 -0.95 -29.54 5.34
C TRP A 63 -1.74 -29.66 4.03
N ARG A 64 -2.53 -30.72 3.88
CA ARG A 64 -3.30 -30.98 2.67
C ARG A 64 -4.23 -29.81 2.35
N GLY A 65 -4.08 -29.24 1.15
CA GLY A 65 -4.81 -28.06 0.68
C GLY A 65 -4.22 -26.71 1.11
N THR A 66 -3.12 -26.72 1.87
CA THR A 66 -2.44 -25.52 2.41
C THR A 66 -0.95 -25.49 2.06
N LEU A 67 -0.52 -26.29 1.08
CA LEU A 67 0.90 -26.41 0.73
C LEU A 67 1.54 -25.06 0.37
N ALA A 68 0.85 -24.21 -0.40
CA ALA A 68 1.33 -22.87 -0.75
C ALA A 68 1.68 -22.03 0.47
N GLU A 69 0.75 -21.91 1.43
CA GLU A 69 0.92 -21.12 2.65
C GLU A 69 2.12 -21.60 3.49
N ARG A 70 2.34 -22.93 3.53
CA ARG A 70 3.47 -23.53 4.26
C ARG A 70 4.80 -23.26 3.59
N ILE A 71 4.86 -23.34 2.27
CA ILE A 71 6.05 -22.99 1.49
C ILE A 71 6.37 -21.50 1.67
N GLU A 72 5.37 -20.63 1.52
CA GLU A 72 5.52 -19.19 1.71
C GLU A 72 6.06 -18.86 3.11
N ALA A 73 5.45 -19.40 4.16
CA ALA A 73 5.91 -19.21 5.53
C ALA A 73 7.35 -19.72 5.75
N ALA A 74 7.75 -20.83 5.12
CA ALA A 74 9.11 -21.33 5.21
C ALA A 74 10.12 -20.41 4.52
N ILE A 75 9.77 -19.84 3.37
CA ILE A 75 10.60 -18.86 2.66
C ILE A 75 10.78 -17.60 3.51
N ASP A 76 9.71 -17.08 4.11
CA ASP A 76 9.78 -15.88 4.94
C ASP A 76 10.65 -16.08 6.17
N VAL A 77 10.54 -17.22 6.84
CA VAL A 77 11.43 -17.56 7.98
C VAL A 77 12.90 -17.60 7.55
N ALA A 78 13.20 -18.14 6.36
CA ALA A 78 14.55 -18.18 5.83
C ALA A 78 15.09 -16.80 5.43
N LEU A 79 14.22 -15.94 4.86
CA LEU A 79 14.55 -14.55 4.54
C LEU A 79 14.84 -13.73 5.79
N ASP A 80 13.99 -13.87 6.81
CA ASP A 80 14.17 -13.17 8.09
C ASP A 80 15.47 -13.60 8.78
N ALA A 81 15.84 -14.89 8.69
CA ALA A 81 17.11 -15.40 9.20
C ALA A 81 18.35 -14.85 8.47
N ARG A 82 18.18 -14.22 7.30
CA ARG A 82 19.22 -13.56 6.52
C ARG A 82 19.17 -12.03 6.61
N ASP A 83 18.41 -11.51 7.57
CA ASP A 83 18.16 -10.06 7.74
C ASP A 83 17.65 -9.42 6.43
N ALA A 84 16.92 -10.18 5.61
CA ALA A 84 16.34 -9.65 4.40
C ALA A 84 15.34 -8.53 4.74
N PRO A 85 15.16 -7.53 3.86
CA PRO A 85 14.11 -6.53 4.04
C PRO A 85 12.76 -7.23 4.28
N GLY A 86 11.91 -6.73 5.18
CA GLY A 86 10.58 -7.31 5.39
C GLY A 86 9.72 -7.29 4.12
N PRO A 87 8.64 -8.10 4.05
CA PRO A 87 7.80 -8.24 2.87
C PRO A 87 7.36 -6.90 2.29
N GLY A 88 7.35 -6.86 0.96
CA GLY A 88 6.92 -5.73 0.15
C GLY A 88 5.51 -5.26 0.53
N LEU A 89 5.22 -4.01 0.22
CA LEU A 89 4.03 -3.34 0.71
C LEU A 89 2.73 -4.01 0.21
N ASP A 90 2.72 -4.64 -0.96
CA ASP A 90 1.54 -5.32 -1.52
C ASP A 90 0.91 -6.37 -0.60
N GLU A 91 1.71 -7.12 0.17
CA GLU A 91 1.21 -8.05 1.18
C GLU A 91 0.72 -7.34 2.45
N ARG A 92 1.33 -6.20 2.80
CA ARG A 92 0.85 -5.35 3.90
C ARG A 92 -0.51 -4.73 3.58
N TRP A 93 -0.81 -4.55 2.30
CA TRP A 93 -2.02 -3.91 1.79
C TRP A 93 -3.16 -4.87 1.47
N GLY A 94 -3.01 -6.17 1.72
CA GLY A 94 -4.04 -7.23 1.59
C GLY A 94 -4.87 -7.18 0.30
N LEU A 95 -4.32 -6.56 -0.75
CA LEU A 95 -4.76 -6.79 -2.11
C LEU A 95 -4.58 -8.29 -2.38
N PRO A 96 -5.46 -8.94 -3.15
CA PRO A 96 -5.27 -10.32 -3.56
C PRO A 96 -3.95 -10.45 -4.33
N THR A 97 -2.85 -10.73 -3.62
CA THR A 97 -1.55 -10.96 -4.21
C THR A 97 -1.55 -12.39 -4.71
N GLY A 98 -1.71 -12.55 -6.03
CA GLY A 98 -1.51 -13.86 -6.64
C GLY A 98 -0.12 -14.40 -6.29
N THR A 99 -0.01 -15.71 -6.14
CA THR A 99 1.22 -16.44 -5.75
C THR A 99 2.45 -16.01 -6.55
N SER A 100 2.26 -15.62 -7.82
CA SER A 100 3.29 -15.08 -8.70
C SER A 100 3.97 -13.81 -8.17
N ARG A 101 3.20 -12.86 -7.62
CA ARG A 101 3.69 -11.58 -7.11
C ARG A 101 4.43 -11.75 -5.79
N ARG A 102 3.92 -12.63 -4.91
CA ARG A 102 4.58 -12.99 -3.64
C ARG A 102 5.94 -13.61 -3.87
N LEU A 103 6.02 -14.61 -4.74
CA LEU A 103 7.28 -15.23 -5.11
C LEU A 103 8.27 -14.21 -5.73
N ALA A 104 7.77 -13.25 -6.51
CA ALA A 104 8.62 -12.19 -7.06
C ALA A 104 9.20 -11.26 -5.97
N ASP A 105 8.39 -10.88 -4.98
CA ASP A 105 8.83 -10.12 -3.80
C ASP A 105 9.86 -10.92 -2.98
N GLN A 106 9.62 -12.19 -2.72
CA GLN A 106 10.53 -13.07 -2.00
C GLN A 106 11.88 -13.22 -2.74
N LEU A 107 11.87 -13.43 -4.05
CA LEU A 107 13.10 -13.47 -4.87
C LEU A 107 13.84 -12.13 -4.88
N PHE A 108 13.10 -11.02 -4.86
CA PHE A 108 13.67 -9.70 -4.73
C PHE A 108 14.34 -9.50 -3.36
N ARG A 109 13.67 -9.89 -2.26
CA ARG A 109 14.21 -9.85 -0.89
C ARG A 109 15.44 -10.74 -0.74
N ALA A 110 15.43 -11.94 -1.33
CA ALA A 110 16.59 -12.83 -1.36
C ALA A 110 17.79 -12.15 -2.03
N ARG A 111 17.59 -11.50 -3.19
CA ARG A 111 18.63 -10.72 -3.88
C ARG A 111 19.11 -9.52 -3.06
N ALA A 112 18.20 -8.81 -2.40
CA ALA A 112 18.56 -7.70 -1.51
C ALA A 112 19.39 -8.16 -0.30
N ALA A 113 19.21 -9.41 0.14
CA ALA A 113 20.03 -10.07 1.16
C ALA A 113 21.33 -10.69 0.59
N GLY A 114 21.68 -10.41 -0.67
CA GLY A 114 22.90 -10.89 -1.32
C GLY A 114 22.83 -12.33 -1.84
N CYS A 115 21.64 -12.94 -1.91
CA CYS A 115 21.48 -14.29 -2.44
C CYS A 115 21.30 -14.28 -3.97
N SER A 116 21.80 -15.29 -4.66
CA SER A 116 21.68 -15.44 -6.13
C SER A 116 20.28 -15.88 -6.60
N GLY A 117 19.46 -16.43 -5.69
CA GLY A 117 18.13 -16.98 -5.95
C GLY A 117 17.55 -17.69 -4.73
N ILE A 118 16.46 -18.44 -4.92
CA ILE A 118 15.85 -19.28 -3.87
C ILE A 118 15.95 -20.76 -4.30
N ALA A 119 16.30 -21.64 -3.36
CA ALA A 119 16.30 -23.08 -3.54
C ALA A 119 15.37 -23.74 -2.52
N LEU A 120 14.31 -24.39 -2.99
CA LEU A 120 13.34 -25.13 -2.17
C LEU A 120 13.72 -26.61 -2.15
N LEU A 121 13.95 -27.14 -0.95
CA LEU A 121 14.18 -28.57 -0.73
C LEU A 121 12.94 -29.13 -0.03
N CYS A 122 12.10 -29.82 -0.80
CA CYS A 122 10.87 -30.42 -0.28
C CYS A 122 11.15 -31.86 0.17
N GLY A 123 10.80 -32.15 1.43
CA GLY A 123 10.60 -33.53 1.89
C GLY A 123 9.41 -34.20 1.18
N SER A 124 9.09 -35.42 1.58
CA SER A 124 8.09 -36.22 0.86
C SER A 124 6.69 -35.59 0.94
N LEU A 125 6.00 -35.56 -0.21
CA LEU A 125 4.60 -35.16 -0.40
C LEU A 125 3.63 -36.34 -0.27
N SER A 126 4.13 -37.56 -0.09
CA SER A 126 3.35 -38.80 -0.13
C SER A 126 2.17 -38.83 0.85
N GLU A 127 2.27 -38.18 2.02
CA GLU A 127 1.19 -38.15 3.00
C GLU A 127 0.01 -37.24 2.59
N ILE A 128 0.26 -36.15 1.85
CA ILE A 128 -0.81 -35.29 1.32
C ILE A 128 -1.32 -35.76 -0.05
N ALA A 129 -0.53 -36.59 -0.74
CA ALA A 129 -0.86 -37.18 -2.04
C ALA A 129 -1.77 -38.43 -1.95
N ARG A 130 -2.36 -38.74 -0.79
CA ARG A 130 -3.27 -39.88 -0.60
C ARG A 130 -4.75 -39.43 -0.57
N PRO A 131 -5.61 -39.89 -1.52
CA PRO A 131 -5.31 -40.74 -2.67
C PRO A 131 -4.69 -39.98 -3.86
N ALA A 132 -4.75 -38.65 -3.85
CA ALA A 132 -4.06 -37.74 -4.76
C ALA A 132 -3.84 -36.39 -4.06
N LEU A 133 -2.87 -35.60 -4.54
CA LEU A 133 -2.72 -34.19 -4.14
C LEU A 133 -4.05 -33.47 -4.35
N THR A 134 -4.37 -32.48 -3.51
CA THR A 134 -5.57 -31.68 -3.75
C THR A 134 -5.40 -30.81 -5.01
N PRO A 135 -6.49 -30.29 -5.59
CA PRO A 135 -6.38 -29.33 -6.70
C PRO A 135 -5.50 -28.12 -6.37
N ALA A 136 -5.62 -27.57 -5.15
CA ALA A 136 -4.82 -26.44 -4.68
C ALA A 136 -3.33 -26.80 -4.52
N ASP A 137 -3.01 -27.96 -3.94
CA ASP A 137 -1.61 -28.40 -3.82
C ASP A 137 -1.01 -28.70 -5.20
N SER A 138 -1.79 -29.32 -6.10
CA SER A 138 -1.38 -29.59 -7.48
C SER A 138 -1.13 -28.30 -8.27
N GLU A 139 -1.97 -27.27 -8.06
CA GLU A 139 -1.76 -25.92 -8.62
C GLU A 139 -0.46 -25.29 -8.12
N THR A 140 -0.17 -25.42 -6.81
CA THR A 140 1.06 -24.92 -6.20
C THR A 140 2.31 -25.56 -6.84
N VAL A 141 2.34 -26.89 -6.96
CA VAL A 141 3.48 -27.61 -7.57
C VAL A 141 3.68 -27.20 -9.04
N ARG A 142 2.59 -27.07 -9.81
CA ARG A 142 2.66 -26.59 -11.21
C ARG A 142 3.13 -25.15 -11.32
N PHE A 143 2.66 -24.29 -10.42
CA PHE A 143 3.09 -22.90 -10.36
C PHE A 143 4.60 -22.80 -10.11
N LEU A 144 5.12 -23.54 -9.13
CA LEU A 144 6.56 -23.59 -8.84
C LEU A 144 7.36 -24.13 -10.04
N ALA A 145 6.90 -25.20 -10.68
CA ALA A 145 7.53 -25.77 -11.86
C ALA A 145 7.54 -24.83 -13.08
N ARG A 146 6.55 -23.93 -13.20
CA ARG A 146 6.55 -22.89 -14.24
C ARG A 146 7.49 -21.75 -13.88
N ALA A 147 7.48 -21.33 -12.62
CA ALA A 147 8.32 -20.24 -12.12
C ALA A 147 9.83 -20.57 -12.24
N THR A 148 10.22 -21.84 -12.20
CA THR A 148 11.62 -22.26 -12.42
C THR A 148 12.08 -22.05 -13.86
N LEU A 149 11.20 -21.75 -14.83
CA LEU A 149 11.58 -21.54 -16.23
C LEU A 149 12.11 -20.12 -16.50
N ASP A 150 11.64 -19.15 -15.73
CA ASP A 150 11.88 -17.72 -15.98
C ASP A 150 12.43 -16.97 -14.75
N ARG A 151 12.64 -17.66 -13.63
CA ARG A 151 13.11 -17.05 -12.37
C ARG A 151 14.28 -17.82 -11.77
N PRO A 152 15.12 -17.17 -10.95
CA PRO A 152 16.21 -17.82 -10.22
C PRO A 152 15.68 -18.63 -9.03
N LEU A 153 14.92 -19.68 -9.35
CA LEU A 153 14.25 -20.57 -8.42
C LEU A 153 14.63 -22.02 -8.75
N VAL A 154 15.17 -22.74 -7.77
CA VAL A 154 15.42 -24.18 -7.85
C VAL A 154 14.46 -24.91 -6.92
N VAL A 155 13.83 -25.99 -7.41
CA VAL A 155 12.90 -26.81 -6.63
C VAL A 155 13.33 -28.27 -6.69
N LEU A 156 13.70 -28.83 -5.54
CA LEU A 156 14.07 -30.22 -5.40
C LEU A 156 12.93 -30.96 -4.67
N LEU A 157 12.32 -31.92 -5.35
CA LEU A 157 11.28 -32.79 -4.81
C LEU A 157 11.88 -34.16 -4.45
N ASP A 158 11.30 -34.86 -3.48
CA ASP A 158 11.70 -36.22 -3.13
C ASP A 158 11.40 -37.18 -4.30
N ASP A 159 12.35 -38.05 -4.66
CA ASP A 159 12.19 -38.99 -5.77
C ASP A 159 11.12 -40.06 -5.51
N ALA A 160 10.77 -40.32 -4.25
CA ALA A 160 9.63 -41.15 -3.87
C ALA A 160 8.29 -40.59 -4.39
N ASP A 161 8.20 -39.28 -4.59
CA ASP A 161 6.99 -38.60 -5.08
C ASP A 161 6.89 -38.52 -6.60
N MET A 162 7.87 -39.07 -7.34
CA MET A 162 7.87 -39.08 -8.81
C MET A 162 6.60 -39.73 -9.39
N MET A 163 6.00 -40.67 -8.65
CA MET A 163 4.76 -41.37 -9.04
C MET A 163 3.53 -40.88 -8.27
N ALA A 164 3.63 -39.79 -7.51
CA ALA A 164 2.51 -39.26 -6.72
C ALA A 164 1.38 -38.75 -7.64
N PRO A 165 0.13 -39.21 -7.46
CA PRO A 165 -0.99 -38.74 -8.27
C PRO A 165 -1.34 -37.28 -7.95
N ALA A 166 -1.55 -36.48 -9.00
CA ALA A 166 -1.88 -35.05 -8.92
C ALA A 166 -2.95 -34.67 -9.95
N TYR A 167 -3.63 -33.53 -9.73
CA TYR A 167 -4.59 -32.98 -10.69
C TYR A 167 -3.89 -32.10 -11.74
N ALA A 168 -4.28 -32.27 -13.00
CA ALA A 168 -3.82 -31.43 -14.11
C ALA A 168 -4.51 -30.05 -14.13
N ASP A 169 -4.17 -29.21 -15.12
CA ASP A 169 -4.89 -27.94 -15.39
C ASP A 169 -6.38 -28.21 -15.59
N PRO A 170 -7.27 -27.40 -14.99
CA PRO A 170 -8.69 -27.45 -15.31
C PRO A 170 -8.84 -27.35 -16.82
N MET A 171 -9.24 -28.46 -17.44
CA MET A 171 -9.45 -28.52 -18.88
C MET A 171 -10.88 -28.11 -19.17
N PRO A 172 -11.12 -27.12 -20.04
CA PRO A 172 -12.47 -26.80 -20.51
C PRO A 172 -13.20 -28.07 -20.94
N LEU A 173 -14.45 -28.24 -20.48
CA LEU A 173 -15.22 -29.46 -20.73
C LEU A 173 -15.31 -29.79 -22.24
N ARG A 174 -15.33 -28.78 -23.11
CA ARG A 174 -15.29 -28.98 -24.57
C ARG A 174 -14.04 -29.68 -25.09
N LEU A 175 -12.86 -29.38 -24.51
CA LEU A 175 -11.60 -30.02 -24.88
C LEU A 175 -11.57 -31.45 -24.33
N LEU A 176 -12.05 -31.64 -23.10
CA LEU A 176 -12.14 -32.96 -22.46
C LEU A 176 -13.10 -33.89 -23.19
N LEU A 177 -14.27 -33.38 -23.61
CA LEU A 177 -15.28 -34.12 -24.37
C LEU A 177 -14.93 -34.25 -25.86
N GLY A 178 -13.83 -33.64 -26.32
CA GLY A 178 -13.40 -33.67 -27.72
C GLY A 178 -14.38 -33.00 -28.69
N VAL A 179 -15.19 -32.05 -28.21
CA VAL A 179 -16.21 -31.35 -29.01
C VAL A 179 -15.56 -30.46 -30.09
N ASP A 180 -14.31 -30.03 -29.89
CA ASP A 180 -13.53 -29.27 -30.87
C ASP A 180 -12.87 -30.13 -31.97
N ARG A 181 -13.16 -31.44 -32.06
CA ARG A 181 -12.62 -32.29 -33.14
C ARG A 181 -13.30 -32.12 -34.51
N GLY A 182 -14.15 -31.11 -34.71
CA GLY A 182 -14.84 -30.97 -35.99
C GLY A 182 -15.39 -29.58 -36.30
N SER A 183 -14.55 -28.67 -36.80
CA SER A 183 -14.98 -27.70 -37.83
C SER A 183 -13.89 -26.91 -38.55
N ASP A 184 -12.58 -27.09 -38.28
CA ASP A 184 -11.56 -26.26 -38.95
C ASP A 184 -11.03 -26.78 -40.30
N THR A 185 -11.62 -27.83 -40.86
CA THR A 185 -11.58 -28.00 -42.32
C THR A 185 -12.72 -27.21 -42.94
N VAL A 186 -12.60 -25.89 -42.98
CA VAL A 186 -13.26 -25.11 -44.05
C VAL A 186 -12.62 -25.59 -45.34
N PRO A 187 -13.34 -26.28 -46.25
CA PRO A 187 -12.80 -26.59 -47.55
C PRO A 187 -12.56 -25.24 -48.22
N THR A 188 -11.29 -24.95 -48.51
CA THR A 188 -10.91 -23.79 -49.31
C THR A 188 -11.80 -23.80 -50.56
N PRO A 189 -12.61 -22.76 -50.82
CA PRO A 189 -13.35 -22.71 -52.06
C PRO A 189 -12.32 -22.68 -53.18
N VAL A 190 -12.25 -23.76 -53.95
CA VAL A 190 -11.51 -23.84 -55.20
C VAL A 190 -12.11 -22.79 -56.13
N VAL A 191 -11.50 -21.60 -56.14
CA VAL A 191 -11.76 -20.60 -57.17
C VAL A 191 -11.17 -21.16 -58.46
N MET A 192 -12.07 -21.59 -59.35
CA MET A 192 -11.76 -22.04 -60.69
C MET A 192 -11.09 -20.91 -61.50
N ALA A 193 -9.76 -20.89 -61.51
CA ALA A 193 -9.01 -20.22 -62.56
C ALA A 193 -8.91 -21.18 -63.75
N ALA A 194 -9.65 -20.86 -64.81
CA ALA A 194 -9.55 -21.52 -66.10
C ALA A 194 -8.13 -21.37 -66.68
N ARG A 195 -7.46 -22.49 -66.96
CA ARG A 195 -6.45 -22.58 -68.04
C ARG A 195 -6.37 -23.99 -68.62
N PRO A 196 -6.12 -24.13 -69.93
CA PRO A 196 -6.51 -25.30 -70.69
C PRO A 196 -5.44 -26.40 -70.71
N ALA A 197 -5.96 -27.62 -70.72
CA ALA A 197 -5.50 -28.83 -71.41
C ALA A 197 -3.99 -29.03 -71.63
N LYS A 198 -3.45 -30.08 -70.98
CA LYS A 198 -2.71 -31.13 -71.69
C LYS A 198 -2.67 -32.44 -70.90
N LEU A 199 -2.94 -33.51 -71.64
CA LEU A 199 -2.89 -34.92 -71.29
C LEU A 199 -1.53 -35.36 -70.71
N VAL A 200 -1.53 -36.41 -69.87
CA VAL A 200 -0.98 -37.77 -70.19
C VAL A 200 -0.77 -38.59 -68.89
N SER A 201 -1.40 -39.79 -68.89
CA SER A 201 -1.14 -41.12 -68.26
C SER A 201 -0.41 -41.26 -66.90
N GLU A 202 -1.03 -41.95 -65.93
CA GLU A 202 -0.74 -43.34 -65.45
C GLU A 202 0.56 -43.46 -64.62
N ASP A 203 0.46 -43.80 -63.32
CA ASP A 203 0.50 -45.20 -62.89
C ASP A 203 0.26 -45.39 -61.39
N VAL A 204 -0.26 -46.58 -61.09
CA VAL A 204 -0.70 -47.12 -59.81
C VAL A 204 0.47 -47.71 -59.02
N HIS A 205 0.52 -47.53 -57.69
CA HIS A 205 0.87 -48.65 -56.80
C HIS A 205 0.27 -48.48 -55.39
N VAL A 206 -0.47 -49.52 -55.02
CA VAL A 206 -1.09 -49.80 -53.72
C VAL A 206 -0.07 -50.50 -52.81
N HIS A 207 0.00 -50.12 -51.53
CA HIS A 207 0.38 -51.06 -50.47
C HIS A 207 -0.44 -50.84 -49.19
N VAL A 208 -0.70 -51.97 -48.53
CA VAL A 208 -1.76 -52.28 -47.59
C VAL A 208 -1.14 -52.94 -46.34
N HIS A 209 -1.85 -52.84 -45.21
CA HIS A 209 -1.66 -53.45 -43.88
C HIS A 209 -0.76 -52.68 -42.89
N ASP A 210 -1.09 -52.59 -41.60
CA ASP A 210 -1.66 -53.65 -40.75
C ASP A 210 -2.48 -53.15 -39.54
N HIS A 211 -3.41 -54.00 -39.10
CA HIS A 211 -4.28 -53.85 -37.93
C HIS A 211 -3.63 -54.47 -36.68
N MET A 212 -3.78 -53.84 -35.50
CA MET A 212 -3.49 -54.51 -34.23
C MET A 212 -4.73 -54.60 -33.35
N HIS A 213 -5.09 -55.85 -33.04
CA HIS A 213 -6.18 -56.30 -32.17
C HIS A 213 -5.89 -56.04 -30.69
N VAL A 214 -6.90 -55.58 -29.96
CA VAL A 214 -6.94 -55.56 -28.49
C VAL A 214 -7.65 -56.83 -28.02
N HIS A 215 -6.97 -57.66 -27.23
CA HIS A 215 -7.56 -58.78 -26.49
C HIS A 215 -8.07 -58.26 -25.14
N VAL A 216 -9.38 -58.38 -24.91
CA VAL A 216 -10.01 -58.25 -23.59
C VAL A 216 -10.14 -59.66 -23.02
N HIS A 217 -9.51 -59.91 -21.88
CA HIS A 217 -9.75 -61.12 -21.09
C HIS A 217 -10.82 -60.82 -20.04
N GLU A 218 -11.98 -61.42 -20.27
CA GLU A 218 -13.10 -61.58 -19.35
C GLU A 218 -12.81 -62.79 -18.45
N ALA A 219 -12.92 -62.63 -17.13
CA ALA A 219 -12.99 -63.73 -16.19
C ALA A 219 -13.99 -63.39 -15.08
N ALA A 220 -14.94 -64.29 -14.92
CA ALA A 220 -16.11 -64.22 -14.06
C ALA A 220 -15.85 -64.70 -12.62
N ASP A 221 -16.70 -64.19 -11.73
CA ASP A 221 -17.34 -64.79 -10.54
C ASP A 221 -16.51 -65.57 -9.48
N VAL A 222 -16.78 -65.25 -8.19
CA VAL A 222 -17.50 -66.12 -7.22
C VAL A 222 -17.20 -65.70 -5.76
N HIS A 223 -18.28 -65.43 -5.00
CA HIS A 223 -18.53 -65.46 -3.52
C HIS A 223 -17.53 -64.74 -2.56
N ASP A 224 -17.89 -64.15 -1.43
CA ASP A 224 -18.97 -64.38 -0.45
C ASP A 224 -19.04 -63.15 0.49
N ALA A 225 -20.20 -62.89 1.09
CA ALA A 225 -20.41 -61.90 2.16
C ALA A 225 -19.88 -62.45 3.52
N PRO A 226 -19.75 -61.66 4.62
CA PRO A 226 -20.95 -61.13 5.29
C PRO A 226 -20.82 -59.73 5.90
N ASP A 227 -22.02 -59.20 6.18
CA ASP A 227 -22.35 -58.01 6.95
C ASP A 227 -21.63 -57.89 8.29
N HIS A 228 -21.11 -56.68 8.55
CA HIS A 228 -20.97 -56.16 9.91
C HIS A 228 -21.46 -54.70 9.93
N PHE A 229 -22.76 -54.54 10.21
CA PHE A 229 -23.30 -53.32 10.79
C PHE A 229 -22.70 -53.16 12.18
N VAL A 230 -22.10 -52.01 12.45
CA VAL A 230 -21.81 -51.55 13.81
C VAL A 230 -22.67 -50.32 14.02
N ASP A 231 -23.69 -50.48 14.84
CA ASP A 231 -24.45 -49.42 15.48
C ASP A 231 -23.47 -48.50 16.22
N VAL A 232 -23.45 -47.21 15.87
CA VAL A 232 -22.85 -46.19 16.72
C VAL A 232 -23.99 -45.58 17.52
N GLU A 233 -24.03 -46.03 18.77
CA GLU A 233 -24.89 -45.54 19.83
C GLU A 233 -24.78 -44.02 19.96
N SER A 234 -25.96 -43.40 20.02
CA SER A 234 -26.18 -42.00 20.32
C SER A 234 -26.11 -41.86 21.84
N ASP A 235 -25.05 -41.25 22.35
CA ASP A 235 -24.94 -40.95 23.78
C ASP A 235 -25.42 -39.51 24.04
N ASP A 236 -26.58 -39.47 24.68
CA ASP A 236 -27.14 -38.35 25.41
C ASP A 236 -26.18 -37.88 26.50
N ALA A 237 -25.85 -36.58 26.51
CA ALA A 237 -25.34 -35.91 27.69
C ALA A 237 -26.03 -34.56 27.87
N LEU A 238 -27.10 -34.64 28.66
CA LEU A 238 -27.78 -33.59 29.38
C LEU A 238 -26.80 -32.60 30.04
N CYS A 239 -26.97 -31.31 29.77
CA CYS A 239 -26.57 -30.23 30.66
C CYS A 239 -27.71 -29.20 30.71
N ASP A 240 -28.61 -29.42 31.67
CA ASP A 240 -29.47 -28.40 32.26
C ASP A 240 -28.60 -27.33 32.94
N ALA A 241 -28.88 -26.04 32.68
CA ALA A 241 -28.68 -24.97 33.67
C ALA A 241 -29.33 -23.64 33.22
N GLU A 242 -30.51 -23.39 33.78
CA GLU A 242 -30.93 -22.12 34.41
C GLU A 242 -30.97 -20.83 33.56
N THR A 243 -32.18 -20.52 33.09
CA THR A 243 -32.68 -19.16 32.88
C THR A 243 -33.05 -18.52 34.23
N PRO A 244 -32.62 -17.29 34.53
CA PRO A 244 -33.28 -16.47 35.53
C PRO A 244 -34.43 -15.69 34.88
N ASP A 245 -35.65 -16.03 35.30
CA ASP A 245 -36.75 -15.09 35.41
C ASP A 245 -36.33 -13.98 36.38
N ASP A 246 -36.52 -12.71 36.00
CA ASP A 246 -36.69 -11.64 36.98
C ASP A 246 -37.70 -10.62 36.47
N ASP A 247 -38.85 -10.68 37.14
CA ASP A 247 -39.92 -9.71 37.19
C ASP A 247 -39.41 -8.34 37.66
N ALA A 248 -39.80 -7.28 36.96
CA ALA A 248 -39.92 -5.95 37.54
C ALA A 248 -41.00 -5.14 36.79
N THR A 249 -42.25 -5.42 37.13
CA THR A 249 -43.36 -4.46 37.02
C THR A 249 -43.43 -3.65 38.31
N ASP A 250 -43.35 -2.33 38.19
CA ASP A 250 -43.84 -1.23 39.07
C ASP A 250 -42.98 -0.01 38.68
N ASP A 251 -43.49 1.18 38.36
CA ASP A 251 -44.50 1.90 39.11
C ASP A 251 -45.10 3.02 38.23
N VAL A 252 -46.39 3.27 38.44
CA VAL A 252 -47.22 4.30 37.79
C VAL A 252 -47.56 5.32 38.86
N SER A 253 -47.17 6.59 38.71
CA SER A 253 -48.03 7.73 39.11
C SER A 253 -47.40 9.10 38.82
N ASP A 254 -48.26 9.97 38.28
CA ASP A 254 -48.47 11.38 38.62
C ASP A 254 -47.34 12.41 38.50
N ALA A 255 -47.49 13.27 37.47
CA ALA A 255 -47.76 14.70 37.72
C ALA A 255 -48.34 15.36 36.45
N ALA A 256 -49.65 15.61 36.49
CA ALA A 256 -50.35 16.53 35.61
C ALA A 256 -50.44 17.94 36.25
N GLU A 257 -50.75 18.92 35.40
CA GLU A 257 -51.21 20.30 35.69
C GLU A 257 -50.12 21.37 35.94
N ALA A 258 -50.14 22.56 35.34
CA ALA A 258 -51.10 23.22 34.43
C ALA A 258 -50.54 24.57 33.92
N ARG A 259 -51.30 25.16 32.97
CA ARG A 259 -51.39 26.59 32.56
C ARG A 259 -50.50 26.97 31.37
N GLY A 260 -50.98 27.62 30.31
CA GLY A 260 -52.29 28.14 29.87
C GLY A 260 -52.12 28.56 28.39
N ALA A 261 -53.13 28.38 27.52
CA ALA A 261 -54.03 29.44 27.03
C ALA A 261 -53.26 30.70 26.55
N THR A 262 -53.31 31.14 25.29
CA THR A 262 -54.51 31.49 24.50
C THR A 262 -54.17 31.73 23.02
N ASP A 263 -55.08 31.28 22.14
CA ASP A 263 -55.77 31.99 21.03
C ASP A 263 -55.08 32.93 20.01
N ASP A 264 -55.78 32.92 18.86
CA ASP A 264 -55.85 33.86 17.71
C ASP A 264 -54.80 33.64 16.58
N ALA A 265 -55.14 33.08 15.39
CA ALA A 265 -56.14 33.47 14.37
C ALA A 265 -56.05 34.98 14.06
N SER A 266 -55.92 35.52 12.86
CA SER A 266 -56.24 35.13 11.47
C SER A 266 -55.65 36.21 10.54
N ASP A 267 -55.86 36.04 9.24
CA ASP A 267 -55.83 37.06 8.17
C ASP A 267 -54.46 37.55 7.67
N ALA A 268 -54.04 37.28 6.43
CA ALA A 268 -54.62 37.50 5.10
C ALA A 268 -54.19 38.84 4.45
N ALA A 269 -53.43 38.64 3.37
CA ALA A 269 -53.44 39.38 2.10
C ALA A 269 -52.93 40.84 2.01
N ASP A 270 -52.42 41.10 0.80
CA ASP A 270 -52.13 42.38 0.16
C ASP A 270 -50.97 43.20 0.72
N ALA A 271 -50.20 43.92 -0.08
CA ALA A 271 -49.93 44.00 -1.51
C ALA A 271 -48.88 45.11 -1.66
N SER A 272 -48.14 45.03 -2.76
CA SER A 272 -47.65 46.17 -3.54
C SER A 272 -46.61 47.12 -2.94
N ASP A 273 -45.53 47.17 -3.71
CA ASP A 273 -44.97 48.37 -4.35
C ASP A 273 -44.04 49.31 -3.58
N ALA A 274 -42.89 49.43 -4.23
CA ALA A 274 -42.30 50.67 -4.69
C ALA A 274 -41.52 51.51 -3.67
N ALA A 275 -40.21 51.39 -3.87
CA ALA A 275 -39.37 52.48 -4.34
C ALA A 275 -38.67 53.35 -3.28
N ASP A 276 -37.36 53.35 -3.51
CA ASP A 276 -36.53 54.53 -3.74
C ASP A 276 -35.59 54.93 -2.61
N ALA A 277 -34.34 55.10 -3.07
CA ALA A 277 -33.31 56.04 -2.64
C ALA A 277 -33.09 56.27 -1.13
N SER A 278 -31.87 56.32 -0.62
CA SER A 278 -30.59 56.70 -1.22
C SER A 278 -29.56 56.69 -0.09
N ASP A 279 -28.29 56.66 -0.47
CA ASP A 279 -27.20 57.41 0.16
C ASP A 279 -27.09 57.41 1.68
N ALA A 280 -25.98 56.86 2.19
CA ALA A 280 -24.74 57.63 2.34
C ALA A 280 -23.79 56.94 3.32
N ALA A 281 -22.49 57.04 2.99
CA ALA A 281 -21.38 57.40 3.87
C ALA A 281 -21.12 56.50 5.09
N GLU A 282 -19.99 55.80 5.10
CA GLU A 282 -18.75 56.24 5.78
C GLU A 282 -18.94 56.30 7.30
N ALA A 283 -18.44 55.31 8.03
CA ALA A 283 -17.05 55.20 8.47
C ALA A 283 -16.88 55.72 9.90
N SER A 284 -15.99 55.03 10.63
CA SER A 284 -15.43 55.40 11.93
C SER A 284 -16.44 55.35 13.10
N ASP A 285 -16.06 55.03 14.32
CA ASP A 285 -14.73 54.99 14.89
C ASP A 285 -14.71 54.12 16.14
N ALA A 286 -13.50 53.70 16.48
CA ALA A 286 -13.13 52.99 17.69
C ALA A 286 -13.26 53.84 18.95
N ALA A 287 -13.45 53.18 20.10
CA ALA A 287 -12.91 53.53 21.42
C ALA A 287 -13.27 52.39 22.39
N GLU A 288 -12.34 51.50 22.74
CA GLU A 288 -11.36 51.64 23.83
C GLU A 288 -11.92 51.84 25.26
N ALA A 289 -11.50 50.89 26.10
CA ALA A 289 -10.91 51.04 27.43
C ALA A 289 -11.76 50.90 28.70
N SER A 290 -11.22 50.05 29.59
CA SER A 290 -11.33 50.00 31.06
C SER A 290 -12.69 49.51 31.61
N ASP A 291 -12.79 48.84 32.76
CA ASP A 291 -12.01 49.00 34.00
C ASP A 291 -12.10 47.76 34.94
N ALA A 292 -11.22 47.76 35.92
CA ALA A 292 -10.82 46.74 36.89
C ALA A 292 -11.79 46.41 38.06
N ALA A 293 -11.37 45.40 38.82
CA ALA A 293 -11.77 44.98 40.19
C ALA A 293 -13.13 44.24 40.30
N ASP A 294 -13.32 43.24 41.16
CA ASP A 294 -12.83 43.12 42.53
C ASP A 294 -12.90 41.65 43.01
N VAL A 295 -11.97 41.29 43.88
CA VAL A 295 -11.75 39.97 44.46
C VAL A 295 -12.57 39.85 45.73
N ARG A 296 -13.34 38.75 45.90
CA ARG A 296 -13.77 38.31 47.23
C ARG A 296 -13.55 36.82 47.43
N ASP A 297 -12.67 36.62 48.40
CA ASP A 297 -12.27 35.44 49.15
C ASP A 297 -13.43 35.02 50.07
N ASP A 298 -13.75 33.72 50.15
CA ASP A 298 -14.48 33.16 51.29
C ASP A 298 -14.02 31.73 51.56
N PHE A 299 -13.64 31.56 52.81
CA PHE A 299 -12.91 30.48 53.45
C PHE A 299 -13.90 29.69 54.30
N VAL A 300 -14.01 28.36 54.15
CA VAL A 300 -14.68 27.50 55.15
C VAL A 300 -13.94 26.17 55.31
N GLU A 301 -13.69 25.87 56.58
CA GLU A 301 -12.88 24.81 57.19
C GLU A 301 -13.38 23.36 56.98
N GLU A 302 -12.42 22.43 57.07
CA GLU A 302 -12.60 20.98 57.28
C GLU A 302 -13.34 20.66 58.61
N PRO A 303 -13.88 19.43 58.79
CA PRO A 303 -13.06 18.44 59.51
C PRO A 303 -13.27 16.93 59.15
N GLU A 304 -12.21 16.18 59.44
CA GLU A 304 -12.10 14.80 59.97
C GLU A 304 -12.54 13.53 59.16
N GLU A 305 -11.53 12.68 58.91
CA GLU A 305 -11.49 11.23 58.64
C GLU A 305 -11.82 10.37 59.90
N PRO A 306 -11.84 8.99 59.92
CA PRO A 306 -11.84 7.90 58.90
C PRO A 306 -12.91 6.79 59.27
N PRO A 307 -12.90 5.47 58.88
CA PRO A 307 -11.92 4.68 58.10
C PRO A 307 -12.42 3.66 57.04
N ALA A 308 -11.46 3.32 56.16
CA ALA A 308 -11.17 2.05 55.48
C ALA A 308 -12.32 1.10 55.05
N THR A 309 -12.42 0.86 53.73
CA THR A 309 -12.08 -0.41 53.06
C THR A 309 -12.55 -0.39 51.59
N SER A 310 -11.90 -1.22 50.78
CA SER A 310 -12.32 -1.73 49.47
C SER A 310 -11.56 -1.19 48.26
N ARG A 311 -10.81 -2.15 47.68
CA ARG A 311 -9.98 -2.11 46.49
C ARG A 311 -10.76 -1.62 45.26
N ARG A 312 -10.16 -0.68 44.52
CA ARG A 312 -10.44 -0.48 43.09
C ARG A 312 -9.14 -0.48 42.29
N PRO A 313 -9.15 -1.01 41.06
CA PRO A 313 -7.95 -1.24 40.26
C PRO A 313 -7.38 0.06 39.70
N THR A 314 -6.05 0.10 39.64
CA THR A 314 -5.22 1.18 39.11
C THR A 314 -5.49 1.43 37.62
N LYS A 315 -5.62 2.71 37.25
CA LYS A 315 -5.48 3.21 35.87
C LYS A 315 -4.15 2.71 35.31
N VAL A 316 -4.19 1.90 34.26
CA VAL A 316 -3.01 1.51 33.47
C VAL A 316 -2.80 2.58 32.40
N ASP A 317 -1.59 3.13 32.39
CA ASP A 317 -1.17 4.31 31.66
C ASP A 317 -0.74 3.96 30.22
N ILE A 318 -1.46 4.47 29.23
CA ILE A 318 -1.27 4.19 27.79
C ILE A 318 0.04 4.82 27.27
N ALA A 319 0.55 5.87 27.92
CA ALA A 319 1.80 6.54 27.54
C ALA A 319 3.06 5.71 27.85
N SER A 320 2.97 4.71 28.74
CA SER A 320 4.16 3.94 29.16
C SER A 320 4.59 2.87 28.14
N ALA A 321 3.72 2.41 27.25
CA ALA A 321 4.05 1.31 26.33
C ALA A 321 4.86 1.75 25.09
N MET A 322 4.72 3.00 24.60
CA MET A 322 5.66 3.56 23.61
C MET A 322 7.03 3.87 24.23
N ARG A 323 7.07 4.10 25.55
CA ARG A 323 8.31 4.23 26.34
C ARG A 323 8.98 2.89 26.68
N ALA A 324 8.23 1.80 26.79
CA ALA A 324 8.74 0.51 27.29
C ALA A 324 9.56 -0.30 26.26
N GLN A 325 9.56 0.06 24.97
CA GLN A 325 10.50 -0.49 23.98
C GLN A 325 11.91 0.15 24.03
N LEU A 326 12.20 0.91 25.10
CA LEU A 326 13.35 1.80 25.26
C LEU A 326 14.15 1.50 26.55
N VAL A 327 14.14 0.25 27.03
CA VAL A 327 15.00 -0.21 28.13
C VAL A 327 16.34 -0.66 27.57
N LEU A 328 17.40 0.11 27.88
CA LEU A 328 18.80 -0.26 27.69
C LEU A 328 19.27 -1.12 28.86
N ASP A 329 20.05 -2.16 28.57
CA ASP A 329 20.91 -2.84 29.54
C ASP A 329 21.93 -1.84 30.12
N PRO A 330 22.15 -1.80 31.44
CA PRO A 330 23.19 -0.96 32.01
C PRO A 330 24.52 -1.73 32.12
N GLU A 331 25.59 -0.97 31.91
CA GLU A 331 26.99 -1.19 32.30
C GLU A 331 27.92 -2.00 31.37
N THR A 332 28.80 -1.28 30.69
CA THR A 332 30.24 -1.40 30.98
C THR A 332 30.93 -0.08 30.63
N ASP A 333 31.28 0.66 31.69
CA ASP A 333 32.27 1.73 31.64
C ASP A 333 33.64 1.14 31.31
N ASP A 334 34.33 1.71 30.32
CA ASP A 334 35.79 1.74 30.35
C ASP A 334 36.30 3.03 29.69
N ASP A 335 36.97 3.82 30.53
CA ASP A 335 37.62 5.10 30.26
C ASP A 335 38.74 4.99 29.21
N ALA A 336 38.71 5.88 28.21
CA ALA A 336 39.92 6.32 27.52
C ALA A 336 39.75 7.75 26.98
N LEU A 337 40.21 8.72 27.79
CA LEU A 337 40.42 10.11 27.39
C LEU A 337 41.36 10.20 26.17
N ALA A 338 40.85 10.74 25.06
CA ALA A 338 41.67 11.26 23.96
C ALA A 338 41.71 12.81 24.02
N PRO A 339 42.88 13.44 23.79
CA PRO A 339 43.05 14.88 23.91
C PRO A 339 42.43 15.64 22.73
N GLN A 340 41.79 16.78 23.02
CA GLN A 340 41.21 17.66 22.00
C GLN A 340 42.30 18.40 21.19
N PRO A 341 42.12 18.56 19.86
CA PRO A 341 42.99 19.40 19.06
C PRO A 341 42.64 20.89 19.19
N GLU A 342 43.67 21.72 19.30
CA GLU A 342 43.59 23.19 19.35
C GLU A 342 43.01 23.79 18.05
N PRO A 343 42.31 24.94 18.13
CA PRO A 343 41.66 25.56 16.97
C PRO A 343 42.64 26.23 16.02
N ILE A 344 42.53 25.91 14.73
CA ILE A 344 43.27 26.52 13.63
C ILE A 344 42.68 27.92 13.33
N PRO A 345 43.49 28.99 13.15
CA PRO A 345 43.00 30.31 12.80
C PRO A 345 42.43 30.35 11.36
N VAL A 346 41.22 30.89 11.22
CA VAL A 346 40.55 31.11 9.92
C VAL A 346 41.14 32.34 9.24
N GLU A 347 41.86 32.12 8.14
CA GLU A 347 42.41 33.16 7.27
C GLU A 347 41.30 33.70 6.34
N HIS A 348 41.14 35.04 6.31
CA HIS A 348 40.12 35.73 5.52
C HIS A 348 40.37 35.64 4.01
N ALA A 349 39.40 35.07 3.29
CA ALA A 349 39.36 35.11 1.83
C ALA A 349 38.94 36.51 1.30
N PRO A 350 39.54 37.02 0.22
CA PRO A 350 39.18 38.31 -0.38
C PRO A 350 37.90 38.24 -1.24
N PRO A 351 37.22 39.37 -1.46
CA PRO A 351 35.90 39.41 -2.11
C PRO A 351 35.97 39.20 -3.62
N ALA A 352 34.98 38.46 -4.14
CA ALA A 352 34.77 38.20 -5.56
C ALA A 352 34.36 39.47 -6.34
N PRO A 353 34.82 39.65 -7.59
CA PRO A 353 34.37 40.74 -8.45
C PRO A 353 33.03 40.44 -9.12
N ALA A 354 32.31 41.53 -9.39
CA ALA A 354 30.97 41.61 -9.96
C ALA A 354 30.83 40.93 -11.34
N ALA A 355 29.71 40.26 -11.55
CA ALA A 355 29.29 39.70 -12.83
C ALA A 355 28.68 40.80 -13.72
N GLU A 356 29.28 40.99 -14.89
CA GLU A 356 28.68 41.70 -16.02
C GLU A 356 27.93 40.70 -16.91
N ASP A 357 26.75 41.13 -17.35
CA ASP A 357 25.87 40.53 -18.35
C ASP A 357 26.52 40.59 -19.75
N PRO A 358 26.39 39.54 -20.58
CA PRO A 358 25.77 39.83 -21.88
C PRO A 358 24.91 38.68 -22.44
N GLY A 359 23.72 39.04 -22.91
CA GLY A 359 23.01 38.32 -23.96
C GLY A 359 23.56 38.64 -25.36
N LEU A 360 23.72 37.61 -26.19
CA LEU A 360 23.20 37.49 -27.57
C LEU A 360 23.83 36.30 -28.33
N ALA A 361 22.98 35.67 -29.15
CA ALA A 361 23.13 34.45 -29.93
C ALA A 361 24.39 34.32 -30.82
N VAL A 362 24.88 33.07 -30.99
CA VAL A 362 25.42 32.56 -32.27
C VAL A 362 25.18 31.03 -32.38
N ALA A 363 24.70 30.62 -33.54
CA ALA A 363 24.43 29.25 -33.98
C ALA A 363 25.69 28.52 -34.49
N ASP A 364 25.56 27.20 -34.65
CA ASP A 364 26.35 26.29 -35.50
C ASP A 364 27.86 26.13 -35.23
N LEU A 365 28.25 24.92 -34.79
CA LEU A 365 29.35 24.08 -35.33
C LEU A 365 29.80 23.04 -34.29
N ILE A 366 29.24 21.82 -34.32
CA ILE A 366 30.00 20.62 -33.95
C ILE A 366 29.77 19.55 -35.00
N ALA A 367 30.84 19.27 -35.73
CA ALA A 367 30.95 18.24 -36.75
C ALA A 367 31.18 16.86 -36.13
N ALA A 368 30.42 15.90 -36.67
CA ALA A 368 30.72 14.49 -36.90
C ALA A 368 31.93 13.86 -36.18
N ALA A 369 31.63 13.05 -35.15
CA ALA A 369 32.45 11.89 -34.78
C ALA A 369 31.65 10.61 -35.10
N ALA A 370 32.22 9.77 -35.95
CA ALA A 370 31.60 8.55 -36.47
C ALA A 370 31.56 7.44 -35.40
N THR A 371 30.36 7.01 -35.03
CA THR A 371 30.09 5.83 -34.19
C THR A 371 30.11 4.58 -35.07
N PRO A 372 30.78 3.48 -34.67
CA PRO A 372 30.72 2.20 -35.39
C PRO A 372 29.30 1.57 -35.32
N PRO A 373 28.91 0.76 -36.32
CA PRO A 373 27.55 0.24 -36.46
C PRO A 373 27.21 -0.75 -35.34
N GLN A 374 26.18 -0.39 -34.57
CA GLN A 374 25.54 -1.25 -33.57
C GLN A 374 24.76 -2.38 -34.28
N PRO A 375 24.89 -3.65 -33.86
CA PRO A 375 24.14 -4.75 -34.45
C PRO A 375 22.64 -4.56 -34.22
N ALA A 376 21.84 -4.81 -35.26
CA ALA A 376 20.40 -4.60 -35.26
C ALA A 376 19.71 -5.35 -34.08
N PRO A 377 18.82 -4.70 -33.33
CA PRO A 377 18.05 -5.36 -32.28
C PRO A 377 17.15 -6.43 -32.90
N ARG A 378 17.21 -7.64 -32.36
CA ARG A 378 16.23 -8.70 -32.63
C ARG A 378 14.88 -8.22 -32.09
N VAL A 379 13.95 -7.93 -32.99
CA VAL A 379 12.55 -7.68 -32.66
C VAL A 379 11.94 -9.01 -32.22
N VAL A 380 11.80 -9.20 -30.91
CA VAL A 380 10.95 -10.24 -30.34
C VAL A 380 9.53 -9.71 -30.47
N HIS A 381 8.72 -10.34 -31.33
CA HIS A 381 7.29 -10.06 -31.39
C HIS A 381 6.65 -10.57 -30.10
N VAL A 382 6.43 -9.67 -29.14
CA VAL A 382 5.54 -9.92 -28.00
C VAL A 382 4.12 -9.92 -28.55
N GLU A 383 3.46 -11.07 -28.45
CA GLU A 383 2.06 -11.23 -28.80
C GLU A 383 1.22 -10.29 -27.90
N PRO A 384 0.35 -9.42 -28.45
CA PRO A 384 -0.41 -8.47 -27.64
C PRO A 384 -1.36 -9.24 -26.71
N HIS A 385 -1.04 -9.21 -25.42
CA HIS A 385 -1.89 -9.79 -24.38
C HIS A 385 -3.27 -9.11 -24.44
N ALA A 386 -4.33 -9.90 -24.67
CA ALA A 386 -5.69 -9.40 -24.63
C ALA A 386 -5.96 -8.74 -23.27
N PRO A 387 -6.54 -7.52 -23.23
CA PRO A 387 -6.79 -6.82 -21.98
C PRO A 387 -7.76 -7.65 -21.13
N VAL A 388 -7.29 -8.13 -19.99
CA VAL A 388 -8.16 -8.67 -18.94
C VAL A 388 -9.06 -7.52 -18.49
N PRO A 389 -10.39 -7.67 -18.50
CA PRO A 389 -11.27 -6.63 -18.01
C PRO A 389 -11.03 -6.48 -16.50
N SER A 390 -10.29 -5.45 -16.12
CA SER A 390 -10.29 -4.94 -14.75
C SER A 390 -11.69 -4.41 -14.48
N GLU A 391 -12.53 -5.23 -13.86
CA GLU A 391 -13.77 -4.78 -13.23
C GLU A 391 -13.38 -3.77 -12.14
N LEU A 392 -13.44 -2.49 -12.49
CA LEU A 392 -13.44 -1.41 -11.51
C LEU A 392 -14.62 -1.70 -10.56
N PRO A 393 -14.42 -1.68 -9.23
CA PRO A 393 -15.52 -1.82 -8.30
C PRO A 393 -16.54 -0.72 -8.58
N SER A 394 -17.66 -1.13 -9.18
CA SER A 394 -18.82 -0.29 -9.46
C SER A 394 -19.33 0.29 -8.14
N ALA A 395 -19.91 1.50 -8.20
CA ALA A 395 -20.40 2.29 -7.07
C ALA A 395 -20.82 1.40 -5.89
N ALA A 396 -20.01 1.46 -4.83
CA ALA A 396 -19.96 0.49 -3.76
C ALA A 396 -21.36 0.04 -3.31
N GLU A 397 -21.71 -1.21 -3.65
CA GLU A 397 -22.79 -1.91 -3.00
C GLU A 397 -22.51 -1.86 -1.48
N PRO A 398 -23.53 -1.58 -0.62
CA PRO A 398 -23.30 -1.50 0.82
C PRO A 398 -22.56 -2.76 1.28
N PRO A 399 -21.56 -2.62 2.18
CA PRO A 399 -20.70 -3.74 2.56
C PRO A 399 -21.57 -4.90 3.04
N ARG A 400 -21.20 -6.11 2.64
CA ARG A 400 -22.00 -7.28 3.03
C ARG A 400 -22.02 -7.37 4.55
N PRO A 401 -23.14 -7.76 5.20
CA PRO A 401 -23.24 -7.78 6.67
C PRO A 401 -22.16 -8.58 7.41
N LEU A 402 -21.47 -9.49 6.74
CA LEU A 402 -20.36 -10.27 7.30
C LEU A 402 -19.03 -9.51 7.30
N GLU A 403 -18.80 -8.59 6.37
CA GLU A 403 -17.52 -7.91 6.18
C GLU A 403 -17.27 -6.87 7.28
N TRP A 404 -18.26 -6.02 7.59
CA TRP A 404 -18.10 -4.98 8.64
C TRP A 404 -17.90 -5.57 10.03
N ARG A 405 -18.46 -6.76 10.30
CA ARG A 405 -18.30 -7.44 11.59
C ARG A 405 -16.87 -7.90 11.82
N ALA A 406 -16.20 -8.36 10.76
CA ALA A 406 -14.78 -8.70 10.81
C ALA A 406 -13.94 -7.46 11.11
N TRP A 407 -14.17 -6.34 10.40
CA TRP A 407 -13.49 -5.07 10.68
C TRP A 407 -13.67 -4.61 12.13
N VAL A 408 -14.90 -4.65 12.65
CA VAL A 408 -15.18 -4.31 14.04
C VAL A 408 -14.47 -5.23 15.03
N ALA A 409 -14.39 -6.53 14.73
CA ALA A 409 -13.68 -7.49 15.56
C ALA A 409 -12.16 -7.21 15.58
N ASP A 410 -11.57 -6.92 14.42
CA ASP A 410 -10.15 -6.59 14.28
C ASP A 410 -9.79 -5.30 15.03
N LEU A 411 -10.61 -4.24 14.88
CA LEU A 411 -10.41 -2.98 15.61
C LEU A 411 -10.57 -3.16 17.13
N ALA A 412 -11.49 -4.02 17.57
CA ALA A 412 -11.67 -4.33 18.98
C ALA A 412 -10.50 -5.16 19.55
N ALA A 413 -9.93 -6.08 18.75
CA ALA A 413 -8.77 -6.88 19.13
C ALA A 413 -7.49 -6.04 19.20
N ALA A 414 -7.40 -4.96 18.43
CA ALA A 414 -6.26 -4.06 18.37
C ALA A 414 -6.06 -3.15 19.59
N ARG A 415 -6.87 -3.30 20.64
CA ARG A 415 -6.77 -2.47 21.85
C ARG A 415 -5.40 -2.63 22.53
N GLY A 416 -4.70 -1.51 22.73
CA GLY A 416 -3.41 -1.45 23.40
C GLY A 416 -2.26 -1.03 22.46
N PRO A 417 -1.01 -1.12 22.92
CA PRO A 417 0.16 -0.78 22.12
C PRO A 417 0.31 -1.79 20.97
N GLN A 418 0.28 -1.28 19.74
CA GLN A 418 0.47 -2.07 18.52
C GLN A 418 1.83 -1.74 17.88
N PRO A 419 2.53 -2.72 17.31
CA PRO A 419 3.62 -2.44 16.39
C PRO A 419 3.14 -1.55 15.24
N LEU A 420 3.97 -0.61 14.78
CA LEU A 420 3.62 0.34 13.72
C LEU A 420 3.03 -0.34 12.48
N ALA A 421 3.67 -1.42 12.01
CA ALA A 421 3.19 -2.16 10.84
C ALA A 421 1.83 -2.84 11.08
N ALA A 422 1.55 -3.31 12.30
CA ALA A 422 0.24 -3.88 12.62
C ALA A 422 -0.84 -2.80 12.62
N PHE A 423 -0.51 -1.61 13.13
CA PHE A 423 -1.40 -0.46 13.12
C PHE A 423 -1.72 0.00 11.69
N GLU A 424 -0.71 0.17 10.83
CA GLU A 424 -0.90 0.55 9.42
C GLU A 424 -1.82 -0.44 8.70
N ARG A 425 -1.65 -1.75 8.93
CA ARG A 425 -2.57 -2.76 8.37
C ARG A 425 -4.00 -2.59 8.88
N LEU A 426 -4.21 -2.40 10.19
CA LEU A 426 -5.54 -2.21 10.75
C LEU A 426 -6.23 -0.96 10.22
N PHE A 427 -5.48 0.12 10.05
CA PHE A 427 -5.98 1.35 9.45
C PHE A 427 -6.58 1.08 8.06
N VAL A 428 -5.88 0.30 7.25
CA VAL A 428 -6.21 0.06 5.84
C VAL A 428 -7.31 -0.98 5.69
N HIS A 429 -7.21 -2.08 6.42
CA HIS A 429 -8.04 -3.26 6.23
C HIS A 429 -9.34 -3.23 7.00
N ALA A 430 -9.37 -2.50 8.12
CA ALA A 430 -10.52 -2.46 9.00
C ALA A 430 -11.05 -1.04 9.20
N TYR A 431 -10.18 -0.08 9.54
CA TYR A 431 -10.63 1.28 9.87
C TYR A 431 -11.18 2.02 8.65
N MET A 432 -10.40 2.16 7.56
CA MET A 432 -10.81 2.95 6.38
C MET A 432 -12.04 2.38 5.68
N PRO A 433 -12.19 1.06 5.46
CA PRO A 433 -13.42 0.49 4.92
C PRO A 433 -14.64 0.74 5.82
N LEU A 434 -14.46 0.65 7.15
CA LEU A 434 -15.52 0.94 8.11
C LEU A 434 -15.90 2.42 8.13
N ALA A 435 -14.90 3.32 8.11
CA ALA A 435 -15.09 4.76 8.04
C ALA A 435 -15.87 5.14 6.77
N ARG A 436 -15.47 4.60 5.62
CA ARG A 436 -16.18 4.77 4.35
C ARG A 436 -17.62 4.26 4.42
N ALA A 437 -17.85 3.09 4.99
CA ALA A 437 -19.21 2.56 5.16
C ALA A 437 -20.07 3.52 6.00
N ILE A 438 -19.52 4.02 7.11
CA ILE A 438 -20.20 4.98 7.98
C ILE A 438 -20.52 6.30 7.24
N GLU A 439 -19.58 6.82 6.47
CA GLU A 439 -19.77 8.00 5.62
C GLU A 439 -20.81 7.79 4.51
N GLN A 440 -21.01 6.54 4.05
CA GLN A 440 -22.08 6.14 3.12
C GLN A 440 -23.44 5.95 3.80
N GLY A 441 -23.56 6.28 5.09
CA GLY A 441 -24.81 6.20 5.85
C GLY A 441 -24.99 4.88 6.61
N PHE A 442 -23.96 4.04 6.74
CA PHE A 442 -24.02 2.86 7.60
C PHE A 442 -24.04 3.28 9.08
N ASP A 443 -25.15 3.03 9.76
CA ASP A 443 -25.49 3.60 11.07
C ASP A 443 -25.53 2.58 12.22
N GLU A 444 -24.94 1.41 12.03
CA GLU A 444 -24.90 0.36 13.06
C GLU A 444 -24.15 0.84 14.34
N PRO A 445 -24.79 0.86 15.51
CA PRO A 445 -24.22 1.44 16.73
C PRO A 445 -22.88 0.83 17.16
N ARG A 446 -22.70 -0.48 16.92
CA ARG A 446 -21.47 -1.20 17.27
C ARG A 446 -20.30 -0.79 16.36
N ALA A 447 -20.56 -0.59 15.08
CA ALA A 447 -19.58 -0.11 14.11
C ALA A 447 -19.15 1.33 14.42
N LEU A 448 -20.12 2.22 14.63
CA LEU A 448 -19.86 3.61 15.03
C LEU A 448 -19.00 3.68 16.30
N ARG A 449 -19.29 2.85 17.30
CA ARG A 449 -18.49 2.79 18.54
C ARG A 449 -17.06 2.32 18.27
N ALA A 450 -16.87 1.24 17.51
CA ALA A 450 -15.55 0.71 17.20
C ALA A 450 -14.69 1.72 16.42
N HIS A 451 -15.30 2.40 15.45
CA HIS A 451 -14.68 3.48 14.69
C HIS A 451 -14.22 4.62 15.62
N GLU A 452 -15.12 5.17 16.43
CA GLU A 452 -14.82 6.27 17.36
C GLU A 452 -13.77 5.90 18.42
N GLU A 453 -13.83 4.68 18.96
CA GLU A 453 -12.86 4.19 19.94
C GLU A 453 -11.46 4.09 19.33
N PHE A 454 -11.33 3.54 18.12
CA PHE A 454 -10.05 3.46 17.42
C PHE A 454 -9.52 4.86 17.08
N LYS A 455 -10.37 5.72 16.52
CA LYS A 455 -10.05 7.12 16.18
C LYS A 455 -9.48 7.89 17.37
N ARG A 456 -10.17 7.89 18.51
CA ARG A 456 -9.73 8.56 19.76
C ARG A 456 -8.51 7.89 20.40
N GLY A 457 -8.37 6.58 20.23
CA GLY A 457 -7.20 5.84 20.68
C GLY A 457 -5.95 6.29 19.94
N PHE A 458 -6.04 6.33 18.61
CA PHE A 458 -4.98 6.81 17.73
C PHE A 458 -4.64 8.27 17.99
N GLU A 459 -5.64 9.16 18.01
CA GLU A 459 -5.45 10.60 18.17
C GLU A 459 -4.63 10.92 19.43
N ARG A 460 -5.00 10.33 20.57
CA ARG A 460 -4.25 10.49 21.82
C ARG A 460 -2.83 9.97 21.71
N ALA A 461 -2.66 8.73 21.21
CA ALA A 461 -1.35 8.13 21.08
C ALA A 461 -0.43 8.93 20.15
N TYR A 462 -0.97 9.49 19.06
CA TYR A 462 -0.22 10.26 18.08
C TYR A 462 0.16 11.64 18.60
N VAL A 463 -0.76 12.34 19.27
CA VAL A 463 -0.47 13.63 19.93
C VAL A 463 0.65 13.46 20.96
N ASP A 464 0.61 12.39 21.75
CA ASP A 464 1.64 12.11 22.75
C ASP A 464 2.99 11.74 22.11
N ALA A 465 2.97 10.99 20.99
CA ALA A 465 4.18 10.51 20.33
C ALA A 465 4.87 11.55 19.44
N CYS A 466 4.11 12.40 18.73
CA CYS A 466 4.62 13.30 17.69
C CYS A 466 5.79 14.20 18.16
N PRO A 467 5.75 14.82 19.36
CA PRO A 467 6.88 15.63 19.85
C PRO A 467 8.19 14.84 20.02
N THR A 468 8.11 13.52 20.17
CA THR A 468 9.29 12.65 20.38
C THR A 468 9.97 12.25 19.07
N PHE A 469 9.33 12.42 17.91
CA PHE A 469 9.89 12.01 16.61
C PHE A 469 11.12 12.82 16.21
N GLY A 470 11.22 14.07 16.67
CA GLY A 470 12.44 14.86 16.49
C GLY A 470 13.60 14.35 17.34
N LEU A 471 13.35 13.57 18.39
CA LEU A 471 14.37 13.16 19.37
C LEU A 471 14.85 11.72 19.16
N THR A 472 14.04 10.89 18.49
CA THR A 472 14.31 9.45 18.35
C THR A 472 14.54 9.07 16.88
N ALA A 473 15.40 8.08 16.66
CA ALA A 473 15.56 7.47 15.34
C ALA A 473 14.38 6.53 14.99
N ARG A 474 13.63 6.07 16.00
CA ARG A 474 12.47 5.18 15.86
C ARG A 474 11.18 6.00 15.71
N ARG A 475 10.92 6.45 14.49
CA ARG A 475 9.66 7.15 14.12
C ARG A 475 9.02 6.50 12.90
N PRO A 476 7.70 6.65 12.70
CA PRO A 476 7.10 6.32 11.42
C PRO A 476 7.70 7.15 10.28
N ARG A 477 7.56 6.68 9.05
CA ARG A 477 7.96 7.46 7.87
C ARG A 477 7.05 8.67 7.76
N LEU A 478 7.61 9.85 7.95
CA LEU A 478 6.86 11.09 7.86
C LEU A 478 6.79 11.57 6.42
N VAL A 479 5.88 12.50 6.14
CA VAL A 479 5.78 13.18 4.83
C VAL A 479 7.10 13.84 4.44
N MET A 480 7.86 14.36 5.40
CA MET A 480 9.21 14.91 5.16
C MET A 480 10.25 13.90 4.64
N ASP A 481 10.01 12.60 4.85
CA ASP A 481 10.88 11.51 4.39
C ASP A 481 10.59 11.11 2.92
N VAL A 482 9.62 11.77 2.24
CA VAL A 482 9.24 11.48 0.85
C VAL A 482 10.42 11.51 -0.14
N HIS A 483 11.42 12.36 0.10
CA HIS A 483 12.63 12.40 -0.71
C HIS A 483 13.50 11.14 -0.56
N GLU A 484 13.63 10.63 0.67
CA GLU A 484 14.38 9.41 0.93
C GLU A 484 13.68 8.19 0.32
N VAL A 485 12.35 8.15 0.44
CA VAL A 485 11.49 7.16 -0.22
C VAL A 485 11.71 7.20 -1.73
N ALA A 486 11.57 8.37 -2.36
CA ALA A 486 11.77 8.53 -3.80
C ALA A 486 13.18 8.12 -4.26
N LEU A 487 14.22 8.51 -3.53
CA LEU A 487 15.61 8.12 -3.87
C LEU A 487 15.83 6.62 -3.77
N LYS A 488 15.30 5.98 -2.72
CA LYS A 488 15.40 4.53 -2.52
C LYS A 488 14.69 3.80 -3.66
N THR A 489 13.44 4.15 -3.94
CA THR A 489 12.65 3.54 -5.02
C THR A 489 13.27 3.81 -6.39
N ALA A 490 13.83 5.00 -6.62
CA ALA A 490 14.47 5.34 -7.89
C ALA A 490 15.69 4.48 -8.17
N ARG A 491 16.54 4.26 -7.16
CA ARG A 491 17.68 3.35 -7.25
C ARG A 491 17.22 1.93 -7.52
N LEU A 492 16.17 1.49 -6.82
CA LEU A 492 15.64 0.14 -6.93
C LEU A 492 15.18 -0.20 -8.35
N HIS A 493 14.49 0.74 -9.00
CA HIS A 493 13.97 0.55 -10.35
C HIS A 493 14.87 1.13 -11.44
N GLY A 494 16.13 1.49 -11.11
CA GLY A 494 17.10 2.02 -12.06
C GLY A 494 16.61 3.28 -12.79
N ALA A 495 15.86 4.14 -12.10
CA ALA A 495 15.37 5.40 -12.64
C ALA A 495 16.54 6.38 -12.84
N ARG A 496 16.51 7.13 -13.94
CA ARG A 496 17.52 8.14 -14.30
C ARG A 496 17.24 9.50 -13.66
N SER A 497 15.96 9.76 -13.38
CA SER A 497 15.44 10.99 -12.81
C SER A 497 14.33 10.67 -11.82
N GLY A 498 14.12 11.56 -10.85
CA GLY A 498 13.06 11.45 -9.84
C GLY A 498 12.25 12.75 -9.79
N HIS A 499 10.94 12.63 -9.76
CA HIS A 499 9.98 13.71 -9.55
C HIS A 499 9.16 13.39 -8.31
N ILE A 500 8.89 14.42 -7.51
CA ILE A 500 8.05 14.29 -6.31
C ILE A 500 6.91 15.28 -6.46
N VAL A 501 5.68 14.78 -6.37
CA VAL A 501 4.44 15.55 -6.45
C VAL A 501 3.72 15.44 -5.11
N ILE A 502 3.59 16.56 -4.41
CA ILE A 502 2.81 16.68 -3.18
C ILE A 502 1.39 17.14 -3.55
N VAL A 503 0.39 16.37 -3.15
CA VAL A 503 -1.03 16.69 -3.34
C VAL A 503 -1.60 17.21 -2.03
N ASP A 504 -2.09 18.46 -2.06
CA ASP A 504 -2.61 19.17 -0.89
C ASP A 504 -3.93 18.55 -0.40
N SER A 505 -4.00 18.15 0.87
CA SER A 505 -5.17 17.54 1.52
C SER A 505 -5.63 16.19 0.91
N LEU A 506 -4.70 15.36 0.42
CA LEU A 506 -5.03 14.04 -0.13
C LEU A 506 -5.22 12.99 0.98
N ARG A 507 -6.48 12.82 1.42
CA ARG A 507 -6.90 11.73 2.34
C ARG A 507 -6.57 10.35 1.77
N PHE A 508 -6.29 9.38 2.65
CA PHE A 508 -5.82 8.04 2.26
C PHE A 508 -6.70 7.32 1.23
N ASP A 509 -8.00 7.19 1.49
CA ASP A 509 -8.96 6.54 0.59
C ASP A 509 -9.15 7.30 -0.73
N LEU A 510 -9.16 8.63 -0.69
CA LEU A 510 -9.15 9.47 -1.89
C LEU A 510 -7.89 9.22 -2.72
N GLY A 511 -6.72 9.09 -2.08
CA GLY A 511 -5.48 8.72 -2.75
C GLY A 511 -5.53 7.32 -3.38
N CYS A 512 -6.11 6.33 -2.72
CA CYS A 512 -6.33 5.01 -3.32
C CYS A 512 -7.19 5.08 -4.59
N MET A 513 -8.25 5.90 -4.55
CA MET A 513 -9.12 6.17 -5.69
C MET A 513 -8.41 6.89 -6.84
N VAL A 514 -7.57 7.89 -6.53
CA VAL A 514 -6.72 8.59 -7.50
C VAL A 514 -5.72 7.63 -8.14
N ARG A 515 -5.04 6.81 -7.33
CA ARG A 515 -4.06 5.82 -7.79
C ARG A 515 -4.66 4.86 -8.82
N ALA A 516 -5.80 4.24 -8.51
CA ALA A 516 -6.45 3.27 -9.40
C ALA A 516 -6.80 3.89 -10.76
N ARG A 517 -7.35 5.12 -10.75
CA ARG A 517 -7.67 5.86 -11.99
C ARG A 517 -6.43 6.29 -12.74
N LEU A 518 -5.37 6.68 -12.03
CA LEU A 518 -4.11 7.09 -12.62
C LEU A 518 -3.42 5.90 -13.31
N GLU A 519 -3.41 4.73 -12.68
CA GLU A 519 -2.91 3.48 -13.26
C GLU A 519 -3.63 3.14 -14.57
N GLN A 520 -4.97 3.22 -14.59
CA GLN A 520 -5.75 3.03 -15.81
C GLN A 520 -5.40 4.06 -16.91
N LYS A 521 -5.25 5.35 -16.55
CA LYS A 521 -4.93 6.43 -17.49
C LYS A 521 -3.49 6.41 -18.01
N LEU A 522 -2.60 5.72 -17.30
CA LEU A 522 -1.19 5.56 -17.64
C LEU A 522 -0.85 4.16 -18.16
N ALA A 523 -1.85 3.31 -18.41
CA ALA A 523 -1.64 1.99 -18.99
C ALA A 523 -0.73 2.07 -20.24
N GLY A 524 0.35 1.28 -20.24
CA GLY A 524 1.37 1.27 -21.28
C GLY A 524 2.35 2.46 -21.29
N HIS A 525 2.17 3.46 -20.45
CA HIS A 525 3.05 4.64 -20.36
C HIS A 525 3.85 4.71 -19.06
N ALA A 526 3.27 4.28 -17.96
CA ALA A 526 3.95 4.18 -16.68
C ALA A 526 3.40 2.97 -15.91
N SER A 527 4.24 2.41 -15.05
CA SER A 527 3.89 1.28 -14.19
C SER A 527 3.94 1.71 -12.72
N LEU A 528 2.96 1.28 -11.94
CA LEU A 528 3.00 1.41 -10.49
C LEU A 528 4.09 0.47 -9.94
N THR A 529 4.99 1.00 -9.13
CA THR A 529 6.17 0.28 -8.63
C THR A 529 6.18 0.08 -7.12
N ASP A 530 5.66 1.04 -6.35
CA ASP A 530 5.67 0.99 -4.88
C ASP A 530 4.52 1.83 -4.29
N GLU A 531 4.08 1.49 -3.08
CA GLU A 531 2.97 2.12 -2.34
C GLU A 531 3.29 2.22 -0.85
N HIS A 532 3.27 3.43 -0.27
CA HIS A 532 3.61 3.71 1.12
C HIS A 532 2.50 4.48 1.85
N ILE A 533 2.47 4.35 3.18
CA ILE A 533 1.85 5.35 4.07
C ILE A 533 2.93 6.30 4.54
N LEU A 534 2.64 7.59 4.45
CA LEU A 534 3.42 8.63 5.10
C LEU A 534 2.59 9.27 6.21
N TRP A 535 3.25 9.65 7.29
CA TRP A 535 2.61 10.23 8.47
C TRP A 535 2.84 11.75 8.48
N ALA A 536 1.77 12.53 8.57
CA ALA A 536 1.82 13.98 8.61
C ALA A 536 2.23 14.47 10.00
N ALA A 537 3.16 15.42 10.06
CA ALA A 537 3.54 16.08 11.31
C ALA A 537 2.40 16.94 11.86
N LEU A 538 2.36 17.17 13.17
CA LEU A 538 1.38 18.06 13.79
C LEU A 538 1.85 19.54 13.76
N PRO A 539 0.92 20.50 13.58
CA PRO A 539 -0.46 20.29 13.13
C PRO A 539 -0.51 19.77 11.68
N THR A 540 -1.51 18.95 11.33
CA THR A 540 -1.66 18.35 9.98
C THR A 540 -2.11 19.39 8.96
N THR A 541 -1.22 20.31 8.62
CA THR A 541 -1.43 21.37 7.62
C THR A 541 -0.32 21.36 6.59
N THR A 542 -0.64 21.84 5.39
CA THR A 542 0.30 21.97 4.27
C THR A 542 1.53 22.79 4.66
N THR A 543 1.32 23.94 5.31
CA THR A 543 2.42 24.83 5.74
C THR A 543 3.39 24.08 6.64
N ARG A 544 2.88 23.31 7.61
CA ARG A 544 3.71 22.51 8.51
C ARG A 544 4.46 21.42 7.77
N GLN A 545 3.80 20.70 6.86
CA GLN A 545 4.48 19.64 6.10
C GLN A 545 5.59 20.19 5.22
N LEU A 546 5.35 21.29 4.50
CA LEU A 546 6.37 21.93 3.67
C LEU A 546 7.54 22.44 4.52
N GLU A 547 7.28 22.97 5.73
CA GLU A 547 8.33 23.34 6.67
C GLU A 547 9.19 22.14 7.07
N THR A 548 8.57 20.99 7.38
CA THR A 548 9.29 19.74 7.71
C THR A 548 10.05 19.17 6.54
N ILE A 549 9.56 19.30 5.31
CA ILE A 549 10.32 18.94 4.11
C ILE A 549 11.55 19.85 3.95
N ALA A 550 11.41 21.16 4.23
CA ALA A 550 12.47 22.14 4.05
C ALA A 550 13.60 22.00 5.07
N ARG A 551 13.24 21.85 6.35
CA ARG A 551 14.19 21.87 7.50
C ARG A 551 14.49 20.48 8.05
N GLY A 552 13.76 19.45 7.62
CA GLY A 552 13.90 18.10 8.13
C GLY A 552 13.48 17.99 9.60
N LEU A 553 14.25 17.25 10.39
CA LEU A 553 13.92 16.97 11.80
C LEU A 553 14.01 18.20 12.71
N GLU A 554 14.73 19.23 12.28
CA GLU A 554 14.87 20.46 13.06
C GLU A 554 13.54 21.18 13.21
N SER A 555 12.66 21.17 12.20
CA SER A 555 11.33 21.80 12.33
C SER A 555 10.42 21.09 13.32
N LEU A 556 10.58 19.77 13.51
CA LEU A 556 9.82 19.03 14.52
C LEU A 556 10.17 19.46 15.95
N ARG A 557 11.40 19.97 16.15
CA ARG A 557 11.88 20.48 17.45
C ARG A 557 11.64 21.97 17.61
N ALA A 558 11.59 22.71 16.50
CA ALA A 558 11.32 24.14 16.52
C ALA A 558 9.94 24.39 17.13
N PRO A 559 9.80 25.41 18.00
CA PRO A 559 8.49 25.89 18.40
C PRO A 559 7.66 26.15 17.14
N LEU A 560 6.36 25.88 17.21
CA LEU A 560 5.43 26.33 16.19
C LEU A 560 5.41 27.87 16.27
N GLU A 561 6.34 28.52 15.57
CA GLU A 561 6.25 29.94 15.28
C GLU A 561 4.87 30.16 14.67
N SER A 562 4.22 31.28 15.03
CA SER A 562 2.88 31.62 14.52
C SER A 562 2.85 31.41 13.02
N LEU A 563 2.23 30.31 12.58
CA LEU A 563 2.09 29.88 11.17
C LEU A 563 1.13 30.82 10.40
N ASP A 564 1.06 32.08 10.82
CA ASP A 564 0.15 33.11 10.33
C ASP A 564 0.41 33.46 8.86
N GLU A 565 1.59 33.12 8.33
CA GLU A 565 1.82 33.05 6.89
C GLU A 565 1.22 31.75 6.33
N SER A 566 -0.12 31.71 6.23
CA SER A 566 -0.80 30.64 5.54
C SER A 566 -0.32 30.60 4.09
N VAL A 567 0.30 29.51 3.67
CA VAL A 567 0.56 29.27 2.25
C VAL A 567 -0.80 29.17 1.58
N GLU A 568 -1.21 30.23 0.88
CA GLU A 568 -2.53 30.30 0.29
C GLU A 568 -2.66 29.19 -0.78
N SER A 569 -3.51 28.20 -0.49
CA SER A 569 -3.84 27.17 -1.47
C SER A 569 -4.49 27.85 -2.67
N LEU A 570 -3.97 27.54 -3.86
CA LEU A 570 -4.51 28.08 -5.10
C LEU A 570 -5.97 27.64 -5.25
N ARG A 571 -6.85 28.54 -5.72
CA ARG A 571 -8.26 28.24 -5.97
C ARG A 571 -8.58 28.25 -7.47
N GLY A 572 -9.63 27.50 -7.83
CA GLY A 572 -10.15 27.45 -9.21
C GLY A 572 -9.14 26.88 -10.20
N ARG A 573 -9.12 27.40 -11.44
CA ARG A 573 -8.28 26.85 -12.53
C ARG A 573 -6.77 26.82 -12.22
N ALA A 574 -6.28 27.69 -11.35
CA ALA A 574 -4.88 27.69 -10.94
C ALA A 574 -4.53 26.43 -10.13
N ALA A 575 -5.49 25.91 -9.36
CA ALA A 575 -5.33 24.70 -8.55
C ALA A 575 -5.19 23.42 -9.39
N GLU A 576 -5.66 23.44 -10.64
CA GLU A 576 -5.60 22.31 -11.58
C GLU A 576 -4.22 22.09 -12.20
N HIS A 577 -3.23 22.93 -11.88
CA HIS A 577 -1.89 22.85 -12.45
C HIS A 577 -0.88 22.33 -11.44
N VAL A 578 -0.13 21.30 -11.84
CA VAL A 578 1.03 20.82 -11.08
C VAL A 578 2.15 21.85 -11.21
N ARG A 579 2.43 22.60 -10.14
CA ARG A 579 3.45 23.66 -10.13
C ARG A 579 4.74 23.20 -9.50
N ARG A 580 5.87 23.58 -10.09
CA ARG A 580 7.20 23.40 -9.49
C ARG A 580 7.39 24.42 -8.37
N MET A 581 7.91 23.97 -7.23
CA MET A 581 8.24 24.81 -6.10
C MET A 581 9.56 24.38 -5.45
N ARG A 582 10.23 25.34 -4.82
CA ARG A 582 11.45 25.10 -4.05
C ARG A 582 11.13 25.19 -2.57
N VAL A 583 11.45 24.13 -1.84
CA VAL A 583 11.15 23.96 -0.41
C VAL A 583 12.46 23.72 0.32
N GLY A 584 13.05 24.79 0.83
CA GLY A 584 14.43 24.78 1.34
C GLY A 584 15.43 24.40 0.24
N PRO A 585 16.29 23.38 0.45
CA PRO A 585 17.23 22.92 -0.56
C PRO A 585 16.58 21.99 -1.60
N ARG A 586 15.33 21.60 -1.40
CA ARG A 586 14.64 20.56 -2.15
C ARG A 586 13.75 21.18 -3.23
N GLU A 587 13.61 20.45 -4.33
CA GLU A 587 12.70 20.79 -5.40
C GLU A 587 11.57 19.77 -5.44
N LEU A 588 10.33 20.25 -5.47
CA LEU A 588 9.16 19.40 -5.56
C LEU A 588 8.09 20.04 -6.42
N HIS A 589 7.08 19.26 -6.77
CA HIS A 589 5.90 19.72 -7.46
C HIS A 589 4.72 19.70 -6.50
N LYS A 590 3.79 20.66 -6.61
CA LYS A 590 2.59 20.73 -5.78
C LYS A 590 1.34 20.76 -6.64
N LEU A 591 0.31 20.04 -6.20
CA LEU A 591 -1.04 20.08 -6.75
C LEU A 591 -2.02 20.51 -5.67
N ASP A 592 -2.74 21.61 -5.90
CA ASP A 592 -3.64 22.25 -4.93
C ASP A 592 -5.14 21.91 -5.19
N TYR A 593 -5.45 21.05 -6.17
CA TYR A 593 -6.81 20.81 -6.64
C TYR A 593 -7.76 20.28 -5.55
N VAL A 594 -7.34 19.27 -4.77
CA VAL A 594 -8.18 18.68 -3.71
C VAL A 594 -8.50 19.71 -2.63
N ALA A 595 -7.49 20.41 -2.10
CA ALA A 595 -7.69 21.50 -1.16
C ALA A 595 -8.62 22.61 -1.69
N SER A 596 -8.52 22.96 -2.99
CA SER A 596 -9.43 23.92 -3.64
C SER A 596 -10.87 23.44 -3.64
N GLU A 597 -11.13 22.17 -3.98
CA GLU A 597 -12.49 21.60 -3.98
C GLU A 597 -13.07 21.54 -2.57
N LEU A 598 -12.27 21.17 -1.56
CA LEU A 598 -12.68 21.19 -0.15
C LEU A 598 -13.02 22.61 0.33
N ALA A 599 -12.25 23.62 -0.09
CA ALA A 599 -12.55 25.01 0.23
C ALA A 599 -13.88 25.48 -0.40
N VAL A 600 -14.14 25.09 -1.65
CA VAL A 600 -15.41 25.38 -2.33
C VAL A 600 -16.58 24.68 -1.64
N ALA A 601 -16.42 23.43 -1.22
CA ALA A 601 -17.43 22.70 -0.46
C ALA A 601 -17.73 23.39 0.88
N ARG A 602 -16.70 23.84 1.60
CA ARG A 602 -16.86 24.60 2.85
C ARG A 602 -17.59 25.92 2.65
N ASP A 603 -17.23 26.69 1.61
CA ASP A 603 -17.79 28.02 1.34
C ASP A 603 -19.27 27.95 0.89
N ARG A 604 -19.71 26.84 0.29
CA ARG A 604 -21.12 26.65 -0.10
C ARG A 604 -22.06 26.47 1.10
N GLY A 605 -21.54 26.05 2.25
CA GLY A 605 -22.35 25.66 3.41
C GLY A 605 -23.25 24.44 3.13
N PRO A 606 -23.97 23.94 4.14
CA PRO A 606 -24.94 22.86 3.95
C PRO A 606 -26.09 23.33 3.03
N SER A 607 -26.40 22.59 1.96
CA SER A 607 -27.43 23.02 1.01
C SER A 607 -28.81 23.00 1.69
N PRO A 608 -29.60 24.09 1.61
CA PRO A 608 -30.91 24.16 2.27
C PRO A 608 -31.98 23.24 1.65
N ARG A 609 -31.69 22.55 0.54
CA ARG A 609 -32.64 21.69 -0.18
C ARG A 609 -32.75 20.25 0.34
N SER A 610 -31.97 19.87 1.35
CA SER A 610 -31.90 18.51 1.90
C SER A 610 -32.74 18.29 3.18
N LYS A 611 -33.68 19.18 3.50
CA LYS A 611 -34.46 19.17 4.76
C LYS A 611 -35.40 17.96 4.99
N GLY A 612 -35.33 16.87 4.21
CA GLY A 612 -36.25 15.72 4.32
C GLY A 612 -35.62 14.34 4.20
N ALA A 613 -34.35 14.23 3.85
CA ALA A 613 -33.58 13.00 3.84
C ALA A 613 -32.12 13.41 4.07
N LEU A 614 -31.37 12.65 4.87
CA LEU A 614 -29.97 12.87 5.24
C LEU A 614 -29.04 12.99 4.01
N SER A 615 -29.12 14.04 3.19
CA SER A 615 -28.22 14.23 2.05
C SER A 615 -26.99 15.02 2.50
N HIS A 616 -25.98 14.23 2.85
CA HIS A 616 -24.56 14.57 2.90
C HIS A 616 -24.17 15.36 1.63
N ASP A 617 -24.04 16.69 1.66
CA ASP A 617 -23.74 17.48 0.45
C ASP A 617 -22.25 17.51 0.05
N VAL A 618 -21.40 16.78 0.77
CA VAL A 618 -20.12 16.26 0.24
C VAL A 618 -20.26 14.75 0.29
N THR A 619 -20.82 14.18 -0.76
CA THR A 619 -20.99 12.73 -0.86
C THR A 619 -19.68 12.10 -1.34
N HIS A 620 -19.52 10.79 -1.13
CA HIS A 620 -18.50 10.02 -1.85
C HIS A 620 -18.63 10.13 -3.38
N ALA A 621 -19.80 10.46 -3.94
CA ALA A 621 -19.95 10.70 -5.37
C ALA A 621 -19.16 11.94 -5.83
N ASP A 622 -18.87 12.88 -4.92
CA ASP A 622 -17.95 13.99 -5.16
C ASP A 622 -16.50 13.51 -5.11
N PHE A 623 -16.16 12.56 -4.22
CA PHE A 623 -14.82 11.98 -4.17
C PHE A 623 -14.45 11.22 -5.43
N ASP A 624 -15.40 10.51 -6.04
CA ASP A 624 -15.15 9.85 -7.32
C ASP A 624 -14.80 10.85 -8.43
N GLN A 625 -15.49 12.00 -8.46
CA GLN A 625 -15.20 13.08 -9.41
C GLN A 625 -13.88 13.79 -9.11
N VAL A 626 -13.62 14.10 -7.83
CA VAL A 626 -12.36 14.70 -7.38
C VAL A 626 -11.20 13.77 -7.69
N ALA A 627 -11.35 12.46 -7.46
CA ALA A 627 -10.34 11.46 -7.77
C ALA A 627 -10.08 11.35 -9.28
N GLU A 628 -11.15 11.31 -10.08
CA GLU A 628 -11.07 11.30 -11.55
C GLU A 628 -10.30 12.51 -12.06
N ARG A 629 -10.69 13.71 -11.61
CA ARG A 629 -10.08 14.94 -12.05
C ARG A 629 -8.63 15.07 -11.58
N THR A 630 -8.33 14.68 -10.34
CA THR A 630 -6.95 14.65 -9.82
C THR A 630 -6.09 13.69 -10.63
N ALA A 631 -6.59 12.49 -10.94
CA ALA A 631 -5.88 11.51 -11.76
C ALA A 631 -5.65 12.01 -13.20
N GLU A 632 -6.59 12.74 -13.79
CA GLU A 632 -6.40 13.39 -15.10
C GLU A 632 -5.27 14.41 -15.10
N ILE A 633 -5.24 15.29 -14.09
CA ILE A 633 -4.20 16.31 -13.93
C ILE A 633 -2.83 15.66 -13.76
N LEU A 634 -2.73 14.64 -12.90
CA LEU A 634 -1.51 13.88 -12.68
C LEU A 634 -1.08 13.15 -13.97
N ALA A 635 -1.99 12.47 -14.67
CA ALA A 635 -1.66 11.80 -15.92
C ALA A 635 -1.14 12.78 -16.99
N ALA A 636 -1.73 13.98 -17.08
CA ALA A 636 -1.24 15.03 -17.98
C ALA A 636 0.16 15.51 -17.60
N HIS A 637 0.51 15.56 -16.31
CA HIS A 637 1.85 15.87 -15.83
C HIS A 637 2.86 14.75 -16.11
N LEU A 638 2.46 13.47 -15.98
CA LEU A 638 3.36 12.32 -16.10
C LEU A 638 3.69 11.96 -17.56
N ARG A 639 2.74 12.06 -18.50
CA ARG A 639 2.93 11.71 -19.91
C ARG A 639 4.11 12.37 -20.64
N PRO A 640 4.42 13.67 -20.44
CA PRO A 640 5.55 14.30 -21.13
C PRO A 640 6.91 13.99 -20.49
N LEU A 641 6.96 13.28 -19.34
CA LEU A 641 8.22 12.97 -18.68
C LEU A 641 9.04 11.95 -19.49
N PRO A 642 10.38 12.04 -19.47
CA PRO A 642 11.21 11.10 -20.20
C PRO A 642 11.12 9.69 -19.59
N PRO A 643 11.32 8.63 -20.38
CA PRO A 643 11.39 7.26 -19.87
C PRO A 643 12.44 7.09 -18.77
N ARG A 644 12.21 6.13 -17.88
CA ARG A 644 12.99 5.88 -16.66
C ARG A 644 12.97 7.06 -15.69
N THR A 645 11.91 7.87 -15.69
CA THR A 645 11.64 8.85 -14.63
C THR A 645 10.77 8.19 -13.57
N LEU A 646 11.23 8.15 -12.33
CA LEU A 646 10.37 7.80 -11.20
C LEU A 646 9.57 9.05 -10.80
N VAL A 647 8.28 8.88 -10.57
CA VAL A 647 7.41 9.91 -10.02
C VAL A 647 6.76 9.39 -8.75
N VAL A 648 7.09 10.01 -7.62
CA VAL A 648 6.43 9.74 -6.34
C VAL A 648 5.35 10.78 -6.13
N ILE A 649 4.11 10.32 -5.98
CA ILE A 649 2.94 11.15 -5.68
C ILE A 649 2.57 10.88 -4.23
N ALA A 650 2.52 11.92 -3.40
CA ALA A 650 2.25 11.79 -1.97
C ALA A 650 1.24 12.85 -1.51
N GLY A 651 0.32 12.47 -0.62
CA GLY A 651 -0.44 13.43 0.16
C GLY A 651 0.44 14.10 1.20
N ASP A 652 0.18 15.36 1.52
CA ASP A 652 0.81 16.02 2.67
C ASP A 652 0.04 15.78 3.97
N HIS A 653 -1.28 15.79 3.93
CA HIS A 653 -2.17 15.46 5.03
C HIS A 653 -3.53 15.05 4.45
N GLY A 654 -4.38 14.47 5.29
CA GLY A 654 -5.79 14.27 4.95
C GLY A 654 -6.69 15.26 5.65
N PHE A 655 -7.96 14.91 5.78
CA PHE A 655 -9.00 15.73 6.37
C PHE A 655 -10.11 14.86 6.95
N THR A 656 -10.91 15.42 7.85
CA THR A 656 -12.13 14.80 8.37
C THR A 656 -13.35 15.47 7.75
N ILE A 657 -14.44 14.71 7.65
CA ILE A 657 -15.77 15.23 7.34
C ILE A 657 -16.65 14.88 8.54
N ASP A 658 -17.23 15.89 9.19
CA ASP A 658 -18.18 15.63 10.27
C ASP A 658 -19.57 15.24 9.73
N ARG A 659 -20.50 14.88 10.62
CA ARG A 659 -21.87 14.52 10.22
C ARG A 659 -22.66 15.68 9.59
N GLY A 660 -22.21 16.92 9.81
CA GLY A 660 -22.77 18.12 9.17
C GLY A 660 -22.19 18.40 7.78
N GLY A 661 -21.22 17.60 7.32
CA GLY A 661 -20.50 17.82 6.07
C GLY A 661 -19.40 18.88 6.19
N HIS A 662 -19.04 19.31 7.40
CA HIS A 662 -17.95 20.25 7.61
C HIS A 662 -16.61 19.54 7.48
N VAL A 663 -15.74 20.11 6.63
CA VAL A 663 -14.38 19.64 6.42
C VAL A 663 -13.46 20.22 7.50
N GLY A 664 -12.78 19.35 8.24
CA GLY A 664 -11.76 19.70 9.23
C GLY A 664 -10.37 19.18 8.84
N TYR A 665 -9.33 19.95 9.17
CA TYR A 665 -7.92 19.56 9.03
C TYR A 665 -7.09 20.22 10.14
N GLY A 666 -5.85 19.78 10.35
CA GLY A 666 -4.96 20.28 11.40
C GLY A 666 -4.99 19.45 12.70
N GLY A 667 -5.91 18.49 12.81
CA GLY A 667 -6.03 17.56 13.94
C GLY A 667 -5.06 16.38 13.86
N ALA A 668 -5.25 15.42 14.76
CA ALA A 668 -4.41 14.23 14.89
C ALA A 668 -5.19 12.94 14.62
N THR A 669 -6.33 13.02 13.93
CA THR A 669 -7.12 11.85 13.57
C THR A 669 -6.38 11.00 12.53
N PRO A 670 -6.60 9.67 12.47
CA PRO A 670 -5.92 8.83 11.50
C PRO A 670 -6.20 9.26 10.05
N GLU A 671 -7.38 9.81 9.75
CA GLU A 671 -7.75 10.34 8.43
C GLU A 671 -6.93 11.59 8.05
N GLU A 672 -6.52 12.41 9.02
CA GLU A 672 -5.70 13.59 8.79
C GLU A 672 -4.20 13.26 8.74
N VAL A 673 -3.76 12.31 9.57
CA VAL A 673 -2.35 12.00 9.78
C VAL A 673 -1.81 11.04 8.72
N LEU A 674 -2.57 10.04 8.30
CA LEU A 674 -2.08 8.98 7.43
C LEU A 674 -2.34 9.35 5.97
N ALA A 675 -1.28 9.77 5.29
CA ALA A 675 -1.31 10.20 3.90
C ALA A 675 -0.84 9.07 2.97
N PRO A 676 -1.49 8.90 1.79
CA PRO A 676 -1.06 7.92 0.81
C PRO A 676 0.16 8.43 0.04
N ALA A 677 1.06 7.52 -0.33
CA ALA A 677 2.13 7.79 -1.27
C ALA A 677 2.30 6.62 -2.24
N PHE A 678 2.48 6.88 -3.52
CA PHE A 678 2.64 5.84 -4.54
C PHE A 678 3.60 6.28 -5.64
N SER A 679 4.32 5.31 -6.19
CA SER A 679 5.46 5.54 -7.09
C SER A 679 5.20 4.96 -8.47
N PHE A 680 5.27 5.80 -9.50
CA PHE A 680 5.16 5.40 -10.89
C PHE A 680 6.50 5.49 -11.61
N LEU A 681 6.88 4.48 -12.38
CA LEU A 681 8.02 4.53 -13.29
C LEU A 681 7.53 4.78 -14.72
N VAL A 682 7.93 5.90 -15.32
CA VAL A 682 7.58 6.27 -16.69
C VAL A 682 8.40 5.46 -17.69
N GLY A 683 7.75 4.93 -18.73
CA GLY A 683 8.32 4.05 -19.75
C GLY A 683 7.95 2.58 -19.55
N GLU A 684 8.20 1.77 -20.57
CA GLU A 684 8.05 0.31 -20.48
C GLU A 684 9.14 -0.25 -19.55
N LEU A 685 8.73 -1.05 -18.57
CA LEU A 685 9.65 -1.95 -17.85
C LEU A 685 10.06 -3.02 -18.87
N HIS A 686 11.32 -2.97 -19.31
CA HIS A 686 11.89 -3.99 -20.20
C HIS A 686 12.16 -5.30 -19.46
#